data_AF-A0AAW4RNW1-F1
#
_entry.id   AF-A0AAW4RNW1-F1
#
_cell.length_a   1.000
_cell.length_b   1.000
_cell.length_c   1.000
_cell.angle_alpha   90.00
_cell.angle_beta   90.00
_cell.angle_gamma   90.00
#
_symmetry.space_group_name_H-M   'P 1'
#
loop_
_entity.id
_entity.type
_entity.pdbx_description
1 polymer ?
#
loop_
_entity_poly.entity_id
_entity_poly.type
_entity_poly.pdbx_seq_one_letter_code
_entity_poly.pdbx_strand_id
1 'polypeptide(L)'
;MMALSDLTVRQAKAAEKSYSIPDTDGLGLVVAPTGGKSWHLRYYWLGKQKRISLGNYPEVGLREARTLRDEARALVAKGINPHADRKQKRRAIKLASDYTFKAVFDAWVEHRAKELKEGRNSTLSQIQRIFGKDVLPSLERMSIYDIRRPQLLGVLARIERRKAFTTAEKVRTWLSQLFRYALVIVEGMEANPATDLDVVAEPKPPVSHNPYLRLPELPDFLQKLRLYNPRGWQTQLGIRLLFLTGVRTGELRLATPDQFDLDRGLWIIPPQIVKQLQDEMRKAGKRPHDIPPYIVPLSVQAVEIVRYLLGVMRPAQTHLLAHRSELKKRISENTLNAALKRMGYDAQLTGHGIRGTISTALNEIGYPKIWVDAQLSHSDPNKVSSAYNHAKYVEPRRRMMQDWADRLDLLEQGQVEAASAHLTIHIEGVPAMAEGPAAIADVSAKAAVSPTPIIVMPSTEGTTFQRLSQVPPPPTRTPEPEASAIQRERKEMLAMYESPSCLPVPLFGKLAGKSKDQINRELKAGKLLSIGLGNRGQRVPDWQLVPLKHKLTQVLMNQCQGADSWDLFRMLTRPHTDLGDRAAIDVVTPTNVVAIVRTIMGDQSFEKVRTLQSSESVGEPAQQQPLHQISDQEARERPSSPSL
;
A
#
# COMPACT_ATOMS: atom_id res chain seq x y z
N MET A 1 -64.52 -11.80 -54.71
CA MET A 1 -63.64 -12.68 -53.93
C MET A 1 -64.15 -12.66 -52.49
N MET A 2 -64.54 -13.79 -51.91
CA MET A 2 -65.24 -13.84 -50.62
C MET A 2 -64.31 -13.55 -49.44
N ALA A 3 -64.76 -12.75 -48.47
CA ALA A 3 -64.05 -12.48 -47.23
C ALA A 3 -64.11 -13.72 -46.30
N LEU A 4 -63.02 -13.99 -45.58
CA LEU A 4 -62.98 -15.09 -44.62
C LEU A 4 -63.93 -14.85 -43.44
N SER A 5 -64.57 -15.92 -42.95
CA SER A 5 -65.30 -15.95 -41.68
C SER A 5 -64.50 -16.67 -40.60
N ASP A 6 -64.71 -16.35 -39.33
CA ASP A 6 -64.04 -17.01 -38.20
C ASP A 6 -64.30 -18.53 -38.17
N LEU A 7 -65.48 -18.96 -38.62
CA LEU A 7 -65.86 -20.36 -38.70
C LEU A 7 -65.03 -21.12 -39.76
N THR A 8 -64.84 -20.52 -40.94
CA THR A 8 -63.95 -21.06 -41.98
C THR A 8 -62.50 -21.15 -41.53
N VAL A 9 -62.01 -20.18 -40.75
CA VAL A 9 -60.65 -20.18 -40.21
C VAL A 9 -60.46 -21.31 -39.20
N ARG A 10 -61.43 -21.51 -38.30
CA ARG A 10 -61.43 -22.61 -37.31
C ARG A 10 -61.47 -23.97 -37.99
N GLN A 11 -62.33 -24.14 -38.99
CA GLN A 11 -62.59 -25.43 -39.65
C GLN A 11 -61.53 -25.82 -40.70
N ALA A 12 -60.63 -24.92 -41.09
CA ALA A 12 -59.55 -25.25 -42.02
C ALA A 12 -58.66 -26.40 -41.47
N LYS A 13 -58.54 -27.50 -42.22
CA LYS A 13 -57.78 -28.70 -41.84
C LYS A 13 -56.46 -28.80 -42.60
N ALA A 14 -55.49 -29.51 -42.04
CA ALA A 14 -54.26 -29.83 -42.75
C ALA A 14 -54.55 -30.65 -44.03
N ALA A 15 -53.76 -30.41 -45.07
CA ALA A 15 -53.74 -31.19 -46.30
C ALA A 15 -52.31 -31.67 -46.58
N GLU A 16 -52.12 -32.57 -47.55
CA GLU A 16 -50.80 -33.12 -47.90
C GLU A 16 -49.78 -32.03 -48.29
N LYS A 17 -50.25 -30.89 -48.82
CA LYS A 17 -49.43 -29.72 -49.18
C LYS A 17 -49.98 -28.47 -48.51
N SER A 18 -49.09 -27.53 -48.22
CA SER A 18 -49.49 -26.23 -47.68
C SER A 18 -50.38 -25.50 -48.68
N TYR A 19 -51.53 -24.99 -48.22
CA TYR A 19 -52.44 -24.22 -49.05
C TYR A 19 -52.79 -22.88 -48.39
N SER A 20 -53.20 -21.91 -49.20
CA SER A 20 -53.57 -20.56 -48.74
C SER A 20 -55.03 -20.30 -49.02
N ILE A 21 -55.78 -19.89 -48.00
CA ILE A 21 -57.16 -19.44 -48.13
C ILE A 21 -57.13 -17.90 -48.20
N PRO A 22 -57.51 -17.29 -49.34
CA PRO A 22 -57.45 -15.85 -49.49
C PRO A 22 -58.51 -15.14 -48.64
N ASP A 23 -58.16 -13.97 -48.12
CA ASP A 23 -59.08 -12.95 -47.60
C ASP A 23 -58.94 -11.67 -48.46
N THR A 24 -59.61 -10.61 -48.03
CA THR A 24 -59.58 -9.28 -48.66
C THR A 24 -58.20 -8.61 -48.61
N ASP A 25 -57.91 -7.80 -49.63
CA ASP A 25 -56.74 -6.91 -49.69
C ASP A 25 -55.37 -7.60 -49.54
N GLY A 26 -55.25 -8.79 -50.15
CA GLY A 26 -53.99 -9.54 -50.18
C GLY A 26 -53.66 -10.31 -48.91
N LEU A 27 -54.51 -10.22 -47.88
CA LEU A 27 -54.47 -11.08 -46.69
C LEU A 27 -54.87 -12.51 -47.07
N GLY A 28 -54.33 -13.50 -46.36
CA GLY A 28 -54.75 -14.88 -46.48
C GLY A 28 -54.25 -15.73 -45.32
N LEU A 29 -54.94 -16.84 -45.07
CA LEU A 29 -54.55 -17.84 -44.09
C LEU A 29 -53.78 -18.95 -44.77
N VAL A 30 -52.53 -19.18 -44.37
CA VAL A 30 -51.73 -20.33 -44.83
C VAL A 30 -51.86 -21.45 -43.81
N VAL A 31 -52.28 -22.62 -44.28
CA VAL A 31 -52.39 -23.84 -43.47
C VAL A 31 -51.24 -24.76 -43.85
N ALA A 32 -50.40 -25.10 -42.88
CA ALA A 32 -49.28 -26.02 -43.03
C ALA A 32 -49.77 -27.48 -43.03
N PRO A 33 -49.02 -28.42 -43.65
CA PRO A 33 -49.34 -29.85 -43.57
C PRO A 33 -49.34 -30.41 -42.15
N THR A 34 -48.63 -29.76 -41.24
CA THR A 34 -48.58 -30.09 -39.81
C THR A 34 -49.79 -29.56 -39.02
N GLY A 35 -50.73 -28.87 -39.67
CA GLY A 35 -51.93 -28.28 -39.04
C GLY A 35 -51.74 -26.87 -38.49
N GLY A 36 -50.52 -26.33 -38.50
CA GLY A 36 -50.25 -24.94 -38.11
C GLY A 36 -50.90 -23.93 -39.07
N LYS A 37 -51.48 -22.86 -38.53
CA LYS A 37 -52.19 -21.81 -39.29
C LYS A 37 -51.52 -20.47 -39.09
N SER A 38 -51.27 -19.73 -40.17
CA SER A 38 -50.56 -18.45 -40.10
C SER A 38 -51.08 -17.43 -41.11
N TRP A 39 -51.23 -16.19 -40.66
CA TRP A 39 -51.69 -15.08 -41.46
C TRP A 39 -50.56 -14.53 -42.33
N HIS A 40 -50.86 -14.30 -43.60
CA HIS A 40 -49.91 -13.76 -44.56
C HIS A 40 -50.53 -12.63 -45.36
N LEU A 41 -49.77 -11.55 -45.55
CA LEU A 41 -50.11 -10.45 -46.43
C LEU A 41 -49.21 -10.47 -47.67
N ARG A 42 -49.84 -10.45 -48.84
CA ARG A 42 -49.18 -10.21 -50.12
C ARG A 42 -49.27 -8.73 -50.47
N TYR A 43 -48.13 -8.11 -50.77
CA TYR A 43 -48.03 -6.68 -51.12
C TYR A 43 -46.99 -6.47 -52.23
N TYR A 44 -47.05 -5.35 -52.93
CA TYR A 44 -46.03 -4.98 -53.92
C TYR A 44 -45.03 -3.99 -53.31
N TRP A 45 -43.76 -4.19 -53.59
CA TRP A 45 -42.68 -3.29 -53.20
C TRP A 45 -41.68 -3.15 -54.35
N LEU A 46 -41.48 -1.92 -54.84
CA LEU A 46 -40.61 -1.61 -55.99
C LEU A 46 -40.89 -2.53 -57.20
N GLY A 47 -42.16 -2.66 -57.57
CA GLY A 47 -42.61 -3.47 -58.70
C GLY A 47 -42.56 -4.99 -58.50
N LYS A 48 -42.08 -5.49 -57.35
CA LYS A 48 -42.02 -6.93 -57.05
C LYS A 48 -43.03 -7.32 -55.98
N GLN A 49 -43.77 -8.40 -56.21
CA GLN A 49 -44.67 -8.97 -55.20
C GLN A 49 -43.86 -9.60 -54.06
N LYS A 50 -44.20 -9.26 -52.84
CA LYS A 50 -43.61 -9.74 -51.59
C LYS A 50 -44.69 -10.29 -50.67
N ARG A 51 -44.28 -11.12 -49.71
CA ARG A 51 -45.15 -11.73 -48.71
C ARG A 51 -44.56 -11.53 -47.32
N ILE A 52 -45.38 -11.11 -46.36
CA ILE A 52 -45.02 -11.01 -44.94
C ILE A 52 -46.01 -11.81 -44.10
N SER A 53 -45.52 -12.54 -43.10
CA SER A 53 -46.37 -13.20 -42.09
C SER A 53 -46.78 -12.18 -41.03
N LEU A 54 -48.06 -12.17 -40.64
CA LEU A 54 -48.63 -11.27 -39.64
C LEU A 54 -48.86 -11.95 -38.27
N GLY A 55 -48.56 -13.24 -38.14
CA GLY A 55 -48.73 -14.00 -36.90
C GLY A 55 -49.39 -15.35 -37.12
N ASN A 56 -49.41 -16.17 -36.07
CA ASN A 56 -49.99 -17.51 -36.09
C ASN A 56 -51.39 -17.48 -35.48
N TYR A 57 -52.29 -18.33 -35.96
CA TYR A 57 -53.58 -18.59 -35.34
C TYR A 57 -53.43 -19.74 -34.35
N PRO A 58 -54.01 -19.68 -33.12
CA PRO A 58 -55.02 -18.74 -32.66
C PRO A 58 -54.52 -17.46 -31.97
N GLU A 59 -53.19 -17.30 -31.77
CA GLU A 59 -52.62 -16.13 -31.07
C GLU A 59 -53.04 -14.80 -31.70
N VAL A 60 -53.06 -14.74 -33.03
CA VAL A 60 -53.61 -13.62 -33.82
C VAL A 60 -54.93 -14.07 -34.44
N GLY A 61 -56.04 -13.47 -33.98
CA GLY A 61 -57.37 -13.71 -34.52
C GLY A 61 -57.59 -13.06 -35.89
N LEU A 62 -58.68 -13.40 -36.59
CA LEU A 62 -59.00 -12.82 -37.91
C LEU A 62 -59.14 -11.29 -37.87
N ARG A 63 -59.78 -10.76 -36.82
CA ARG A 63 -59.95 -9.31 -36.63
C ARG A 63 -58.60 -8.60 -36.49
N GLU A 64 -57.73 -9.12 -35.63
CA GLU A 64 -56.39 -8.57 -35.41
C GLU A 64 -55.51 -8.70 -36.67
N ALA A 65 -55.62 -9.82 -37.40
CA ALA A 65 -54.94 -10.01 -38.68
C ALA A 65 -55.36 -8.96 -39.73
N ARG A 66 -56.63 -8.54 -39.74
CA ARG A 66 -57.13 -7.44 -40.59
C ARG A 66 -56.59 -6.08 -40.14
N THR A 67 -56.49 -5.82 -38.84
CA THR A 67 -55.85 -4.61 -38.31
C THR A 67 -54.36 -4.53 -38.70
N LEU A 68 -53.60 -5.61 -38.48
CA LEU A 68 -52.18 -5.70 -38.87
C LEU A 68 -51.97 -5.57 -40.38
N ARG A 69 -52.92 -6.06 -41.18
CA ARG A 69 -52.94 -5.84 -42.63
C ARG A 69 -53.05 -4.36 -42.96
N ASP A 70 -54.01 -3.66 -42.35
CA ASP A 70 -54.26 -2.25 -42.64
C ASP A 70 -53.06 -1.38 -42.22
N GLU A 71 -52.41 -1.68 -41.10
CA GLU A 71 -51.15 -1.07 -40.67
C GLU A 71 -50.01 -1.30 -41.68
N ALA A 72 -49.82 -2.55 -42.13
CA ALA A 72 -48.79 -2.89 -43.10
C ALA A 72 -49.04 -2.22 -44.46
N ARG A 73 -50.30 -2.11 -44.90
CA ARG A 73 -50.67 -1.37 -46.11
C ARG A 73 -50.42 0.12 -45.97
N ALA A 74 -50.71 0.70 -44.80
CA ALA A 74 -50.39 2.10 -44.53
C ALA A 74 -48.89 2.39 -44.60
N LEU A 75 -48.03 1.45 -44.13
CA LEU A 75 -46.58 1.56 -44.31
C LEU A 75 -46.16 1.55 -45.78
N VAL A 76 -46.73 0.63 -46.58
CA VAL A 76 -46.46 0.58 -48.03
C VAL A 76 -46.88 1.89 -48.71
N ALA A 77 -48.05 2.44 -48.35
CA ALA A 77 -48.53 3.71 -48.89
C ALA A 77 -47.63 4.90 -48.54
N LYS A 78 -46.98 4.86 -47.36
CA LYS A 78 -45.96 5.84 -46.95
C LYS A 78 -44.58 5.61 -47.57
N GLY A 79 -44.45 4.64 -48.48
CA GLY A 79 -43.17 4.29 -49.09
C GLY A 79 -42.20 3.62 -48.12
N ILE A 80 -42.69 2.89 -47.10
CA ILE A 80 -41.88 2.13 -46.14
C ILE A 80 -42.15 0.63 -46.35
N ASN A 81 -41.09 -0.17 -46.51
CA ASN A 81 -41.24 -1.62 -46.64
C ASN A 81 -41.61 -2.26 -45.29
N PRO A 82 -42.79 -2.91 -45.14
CA PRO A 82 -43.21 -3.52 -43.88
C PRO A 82 -42.23 -4.57 -43.34
N HIS A 83 -41.54 -5.29 -44.22
CA HIS A 83 -40.54 -6.27 -43.81
C HIS A 83 -39.29 -5.59 -43.23
N ALA A 84 -38.88 -4.45 -43.78
CA ALA A 84 -37.75 -3.67 -43.28
C ALA A 84 -38.10 -2.99 -41.95
N ASP A 85 -39.29 -2.39 -41.83
CA ASP A 85 -39.81 -1.79 -40.59
C ASP A 85 -39.86 -2.83 -39.46
N ARG A 86 -40.41 -4.03 -39.71
CA ARG A 86 -40.43 -5.10 -38.71
C ARG A 86 -39.02 -5.55 -38.31
N LYS A 87 -38.09 -5.65 -39.26
CA LYS A 87 -36.69 -6.00 -38.98
C LYS A 87 -36.02 -4.92 -38.14
N GLN A 88 -36.28 -3.64 -38.43
CA GLN A 88 -35.76 -2.50 -37.67
C GLN A 88 -36.32 -2.46 -36.24
N LYS A 89 -37.63 -2.64 -36.06
CA LYS A 89 -38.26 -2.74 -34.73
C LYS A 89 -37.68 -3.88 -33.89
N ARG A 90 -37.52 -5.08 -34.48
CA ARG A 90 -36.86 -6.21 -33.79
C ARG A 90 -35.41 -5.91 -33.42
N ARG A 91 -34.67 -5.25 -34.31
CA ARG A 91 -33.29 -4.83 -34.05
C ARG A 91 -33.24 -3.81 -32.90
N ALA A 92 -34.14 -2.84 -32.89
CA ALA A 92 -34.24 -1.83 -31.82
C ALA A 92 -34.54 -2.47 -30.45
N ILE A 93 -35.46 -3.44 -30.37
CA ILE A 93 -35.76 -4.17 -29.13
C ILE A 93 -34.53 -4.94 -28.63
N LYS A 94 -33.81 -5.60 -29.55
CA LYS A 94 -32.57 -6.32 -29.20
C LYS A 94 -31.50 -5.37 -28.70
N LEU A 95 -31.23 -4.28 -29.43
CA LEU A 95 -30.27 -3.25 -29.03
C LEU A 95 -30.65 -2.63 -27.69
N ALA A 96 -31.94 -2.38 -27.43
CA ALA A 96 -32.40 -1.82 -26.17
C ALA A 96 -32.13 -2.76 -24.97
N SER A 97 -32.18 -4.07 -25.21
CA SER A 97 -31.88 -5.11 -24.22
C SER A 97 -30.37 -5.30 -24.03
N ASP A 98 -29.59 -5.21 -25.11
CA ASP A 98 -28.13 -5.34 -25.08
C ASP A 98 -27.46 -4.11 -24.44
N TYR A 99 -27.98 -2.90 -24.71
CA TYR A 99 -27.45 -1.63 -24.21
C TYR A 99 -28.24 -1.08 -23.02
N THR A 100 -28.25 -1.82 -21.92
CA THR A 100 -28.68 -1.28 -20.62
C THR A 100 -27.66 -0.27 -20.09
N PHE A 101 -28.11 0.65 -19.22
CA PHE A 101 -27.20 1.60 -18.56
C PHE A 101 -26.06 0.89 -17.85
N LYS A 102 -26.34 -0.23 -17.18
CA LYS A 102 -25.32 -1.01 -16.49
C LYS A 102 -24.29 -1.60 -17.45
N ALA A 103 -24.73 -2.21 -18.54
CA ALA A 103 -23.81 -2.78 -19.53
C ALA A 103 -22.85 -1.71 -20.08
N VAL A 104 -23.38 -0.53 -20.41
CA VAL A 104 -22.57 0.60 -20.90
C VAL A 104 -21.68 1.18 -19.82
N PHE A 105 -22.16 1.28 -18.58
CA PHE A 105 -21.36 1.72 -17.43
C PHE A 105 -20.19 0.77 -17.17
N ASP A 106 -20.42 -0.54 -17.16
CA ASP A 106 -19.37 -1.54 -16.93
C ASP A 106 -18.31 -1.47 -18.04
N ALA A 107 -18.73 -1.38 -19.31
CA ALA A 107 -17.82 -1.20 -20.45
C ALA A 107 -17.03 0.11 -20.38
N TRP A 108 -17.66 1.21 -19.95
CA TRP A 108 -17.00 2.49 -19.75
C TRP A 108 -15.98 2.44 -18.61
N VAL A 109 -16.32 1.78 -17.49
CA VAL A 109 -15.39 1.59 -16.36
C VAL A 109 -14.19 0.73 -16.77
N GLU A 110 -14.40 -0.32 -17.55
CA GLU A 110 -13.32 -1.15 -18.09
C GLU A 110 -12.41 -0.34 -19.02
N HIS A 111 -12.97 0.49 -19.89
CA HIS A 111 -12.20 1.40 -20.74
C HIS A 111 -11.39 2.39 -19.88
N ARG A 112 -11.99 2.97 -18.84
CA ARG A 112 -11.32 3.89 -17.90
C ARG A 112 -10.24 3.23 -17.08
N ALA A 113 -10.36 1.94 -16.77
CA ALA A 113 -9.34 1.17 -16.04
C ALA A 113 -8.01 1.11 -16.82
N LYS A 114 -8.05 1.23 -18.15
CA LYS A 114 -6.84 1.25 -18.99
C LYS A 114 -6.00 2.53 -18.80
N GLU A 115 -6.64 3.65 -18.45
CA GLU A 115 -5.96 4.94 -18.27
C GLU A 115 -5.73 5.32 -16.79
N LEU A 116 -6.58 4.85 -15.88
CA LEU A 116 -6.59 5.26 -14.49
C LEU A 116 -5.93 4.21 -13.59
N LYS A 117 -5.06 4.66 -12.68
CA LYS A 117 -4.45 3.80 -11.66
C LYS A 117 -5.51 3.19 -10.73
N GLU A 118 -5.35 1.91 -10.41
CA GLU A 118 -6.12 1.23 -9.39
C GLU A 118 -5.71 1.66 -7.97
N GLY A 119 -6.66 1.66 -7.03
CA GLY A 119 -6.40 1.93 -5.61
C GLY A 119 -7.62 2.44 -4.85
N ARG A 120 -7.64 2.22 -3.53
CA ARG A 120 -8.81 2.45 -2.64
C ARG A 120 -9.46 3.84 -2.75
N ASN A 121 -8.69 4.87 -3.09
CA ASN A 121 -9.17 6.26 -3.29
C ASN A 121 -8.94 6.80 -4.71
N SER A 122 -8.66 5.90 -5.66
CA SER A 122 -8.56 6.23 -7.07
C SER A 122 -9.88 6.82 -7.58
N THR A 123 -9.80 7.58 -8.66
CA THR A 123 -10.98 8.07 -9.37
C THR A 123 -11.90 6.90 -9.75
N LEU A 124 -11.34 5.76 -10.15
CA LEU A 124 -12.09 4.57 -10.53
C LEU A 124 -12.88 3.99 -9.34
N SER A 125 -12.25 3.82 -8.18
CA SER A 125 -12.95 3.35 -6.97
C SER A 125 -14.01 4.35 -6.48
N GLN A 126 -13.79 5.65 -6.68
CA GLN A 126 -14.82 6.65 -6.39
C GLN A 126 -16.00 6.54 -7.36
N ILE A 127 -15.76 6.36 -8.65
CA ILE A 127 -16.79 6.14 -9.67
C ILE A 127 -17.64 4.93 -9.28
N GLN A 128 -17.02 3.76 -9.07
CA GLN A 128 -17.75 2.53 -8.72
C GLN A 128 -18.58 2.70 -7.44
N ARG A 129 -18.00 3.25 -6.37
CA ARG A 129 -18.68 3.44 -5.09
C ARG A 129 -19.86 4.41 -5.19
N ILE A 130 -19.67 5.55 -5.86
CA ILE A 130 -20.69 6.59 -5.96
C ILE A 130 -21.79 6.16 -6.94
N PHE A 131 -21.44 5.58 -8.09
CA PHE A 131 -22.43 5.06 -9.03
C PHE A 131 -23.23 3.91 -8.41
N GLY A 132 -22.58 2.97 -7.72
CA GLY A 132 -23.26 1.88 -7.03
C GLY A 132 -24.23 2.36 -5.95
N LYS A 133 -23.89 3.42 -5.22
CA LYS A 133 -24.74 3.97 -4.16
C LYS A 133 -25.86 4.86 -4.70
N ASP A 134 -25.56 5.74 -5.65
CA ASP A 134 -26.42 6.89 -5.96
C ASP A 134 -27.05 6.83 -7.37
N VAL A 135 -26.43 6.13 -8.33
CA VAL A 135 -26.84 6.16 -9.75
C VAL A 135 -27.51 4.85 -10.20
N LEU A 136 -26.82 3.72 -10.01
CA LEU A 136 -27.27 2.40 -10.45
C LEU A 136 -28.64 2.01 -9.88
N PRO A 137 -28.99 2.26 -8.59
CA PRO A 137 -30.27 1.84 -8.04
C PRO A 137 -31.51 2.33 -8.81
N SER A 138 -31.41 3.42 -9.58
CA SER A 138 -32.50 3.96 -10.40
C SER A 138 -32.35 3.72 -11.90
N LEU A 139 -31.13 3.55 -12.42
CA LEU A 139 -30.89 3.55 -13.88
C LEU A 139 -30.43 2.18 -14.41
N GLU A 140 -30.03 1.25 -13.55
CA GLU A 140 -29.34 -0.01 -13.93
C GLU A 140 -30.01 -0.77 -15.08
N ARG A 141 -31.34 -0.99 -14.98
CA ARG A 141 -32.13 -1.79 -15.92
C ARG A 141 -32.69 -0.99 -17.09
N MET A 142 -32.55 0.33 -17.07
CA MET A 142 -33.07 1.18 -18.15
C MET A 142 -32.20 1.02 -19.39
N SER A 143 -32.84 0.99 -20.55
CA SER A 143 -32.12 1.08 -21.81
C SER A 143 -31.47 2.46 -21.93
N ILE A 144 -30.26 2.52 -22.48
CA ILE A 144 -29.55 3.79 -22.62
C ILE A 144 -30.28 4.77 -23.55
N TYR A 145 -31.08 4.27 -24.49
CA TYR A 145 -31.90 5.08 -25.39
C TYR A 145 -33.09 5.76 -24.68
N ASP A 146 -33.56 5.20 -23.56
CA ASP A 146 -34.73 5.71 -22.83
C ASP A 146 -34.36 6.72 -21.74
N ILE A 147 -33.06 6.89 -21.46
CA ILE A 147 -32.59 7.81 -20.43
C ILE A 147 -32.59 9.23 -20.97
N ARG A 148 -33.39 10.08 -20.32
CA ARG A 148 -33.49 11.52 -20.64
C ARG A 148 -32.99 12.36 -19.48
N ARG A 149 -32.85 13.68 -19.73
CA ARG A 149 -32.44 14.68 -18.72
C ARG A 149 -33.21 14.57 -17.40
N PRO A 150 -34.55 14.43 -17.37
CA PRO A 150 -35.30 14.37 -16.11
C PRO A 150 -34.87 13.23 -15.18
N GLN A 151 -34.56 12.04 -15.72
CA GLN A 151 -34.08 10.92 -14.91
C GLN A 151 -32.72 11.21 -14.28
N LEU A 152 -31.82 11.85 -15.03
CA LEU A 152 -30.50 12.24 -14.52
C LEU A 152 -30.61 13.34 -13.46
N LEU A 153 -31.50 14.31 -13.67
CA LEU A 153 -31.80 15.35 -12.67
C LEU A 153 -32.40 14.75 -11.41
N GLY A 154 -33.28 13.74 -11.51
CA GLY A 154 -33.82 13.03 -10.35
C GLY A 154 -32.72 12.33 -9.53
N VAL A 155 -31.68 11.80 -10.18
CA VAL A 155 -30.50 11.25 -9.49
C VAL A 155 -29.72 12.35 -8.78
N LEU A 156 -29.40 13.43 -9.48
CA LEU A 156 -28.62 14.55 -8.93
C LEU A 156 -29.32 15.25 -7.78
N ALA A 157 -30.63 15.51 -7.92
CA ALA A 157 -31.44 16.14 -6.88
C ALA A 157 -31.48 15.31 -5.58
N ARG A 158 -31.46 13.97 -5.65
CA ARG A 158 -31.34 13.12 -4.46
C ARG A 158 -29.97 13.29 -3.77
N ILE A 159 -28.91 13.51 -4.54
CA ILE A 159 -27.56 13.76 -4.02
C ILE A 159 -27.45 15.17 -3.42
N GLU A 160 -28.10 16.16 -4.03
CA GLU A 160 -28.10 17.55 -3.56
C GLU A 160 -28.93 17.71 -2.29
N ARG A 161 -30.08 17.02 -2.18
CA ARG A 161 -30.94 17.01 -0.99
C ARG A 161 -30.23 16.56 0.29
N ARG A 162 -29.24 15.66 0.18
CA ARG A 162 -28.36 15.25 1.29
C ARG A 162 -27.17 16.18 1.53
N LYS A 163 -27.17 17.37 0.90
CA LYS A 163 -26.12 18.39 0.93
C LYS A 163 -24.75 17.92 0.43
N ALA A 164 -24.71 16.91 -0.45
CA ALA A 164 -23.47 16.35 -0.99
C ALA A 164 -23.08 16.96 -2.35
N PHE A 165 -22.98 18.30 -2.41
CA PHE A 165 -22.79 19.07 -3.65
C PHE A 165 -21.54 18.70 -4.45
N THR A 166 -20.41 18.44 -3.79
CA THR A 166 -19.17 18.01 -4.45
C THR A 166 -19.30 16.62 -5.09
N THR A 167 -20.16 15.77 -4.53
CA THR A 167 -20.46 14.46 -5.12
C THR A 167 -21.39 14.63 -6.32
N ALA A 168 -22.38 15.51 -6.25
CA ALA A 168 -23.28 15.81 -7.37
C ALA A 168 -22.50 16.34 -8.59
N GLU A 169 -21.57 17.26 -8.39
CA GLU A 169 -20.70 17.78 -9.45
C GLU A 169 -19.85 16.67 -10.11
N LYS A 170 -19.25 15.79 -9.31
CA LYS A 170 -18.49 14.65 -9.84
C LYS A 170 -19.39 13.72 -10.64
N VAL A 171 -20.59 13.42 -10.14
CA VAL A 171 -21.56 12.59 -10.85
C VAL A 171 -22.00 13.24 -12.16
N ARG A 172 -22.28 14.55 -12.19
CA ARG A 172 -22.53 15.30 -13.44
C ARG A 172 -21.41 15.10 -14.45
N THR A 173 -20.17 15.33 -14.01
CA THR A 173 -18.97 15.18 -14.85
C THR A 173 -18.84 13.75 -15.39
N TRP A 174 -19.01 12.75 -14.54
CA TRP A 174 -18.90 11.34 -14.91
C TRP A 174 -20.04 10.87 -15.80
N LEU A 175 -21.28 11.31 -15.57
CA LEU A 175 -22.41 11.04 -16.45
C LEU A 175 -22.16 11.62 -17.84
N SER A 176 -21.71 12.88 -17.93
CA SER A 176 -21.35 13.48 -19.21
C SER A 176 -20.27 12.69 -19.95
N GLN A 177 -19.23 12.23 -19.23
CA GLN A 177 -18.17 11.41 -19.80
C GLN A 177 -18.64 10.02 -20.23
N LEU A 178 -19.52 9.38 -19.46
CA LEU A 178 -20.11 8.08 -19.77
C LEU A 178 -20.96 8.16 -21.03
N PHE A 179 -21.85 9.15 -21.13
CA PHE A 179 -22.71 9.31 -22.29
C PHE A 179 -21.93 9.79 -23.53
N ARG A 180 -20.84 10.54 -23.38
CA ARG A 180 -19.91 10.81 -24.48
C ARG A 180 -19.22 9.55 -24.99
N TYR A 181 -18.86 8.63 -24.10
CA TYR A 181 -18.35 7.32 -24.49
C TYR A 181 -19.44 6.49 -25.19
N ALA A 182 -20.64 6.48 -24.63
CA ALA A 182 -21.79 5.78 -25.20
C ALA A 182 -22.13 6.24 -26.62
N LEU A 183 -22.06 7.54 -26.92
CA LEU A 183 -22.27 8.09 -28.26
C LEU A 183 -21.38 7.45 -29.34
N VAL A 184 -20.20 6.96 -28.98
CA VAL A 184 -19.26 6.34 -29.93
C VAL A 184 -19.49 4.84 -30.07
N ILE A 185 -19.86 4.16 -28.99
CA ILE A 185 -19.93 2.68 -28.94
C ILE A 185 -21.34 2.11 -29.11
N VAL A 186 -22.38 2.91 -28.84
CA VAL A 186 -23.78 2.49 -28.91
C VAL A 186 -24.35 2.86 -30.28
N GLU A 187 -24.79 1.87 -31.03
CA GLU A 187 -25.36 2.07 -32.36
C GLU A 187 -26.66 2.90 -32.29
N GLY A 188 -26.74 4.00 -33.05
CA GLY A 188 -27.97 4.80 -33.16
C GLY A 188 -28.22 5.75 -31.98
N MET A 189 -27.24 5.97 -31.11
CA MET A 189 -27.30 7.02 -30.10
C MET A 189 -26.88 8.37 -30.71
N GLU A 190 -27.79 9.33 -30.76
CA GLU A 190 -27.54 10.62 -31.45
C GLU A 190 -27.23 11.79 -30.51
N ALA A 191 -27.67 11.71 -29.25
CA ALA A 191 -27.57 12.82 -28.30
C ALA A 191 -27.10 12.36 -26.92
N ASN A 192 -26.33 13.22 -26.24
CA ASN A 192 -25.94 13.04 -24.85
C ASN A 192 -27.00 13.67 -23.92
N PRO A 193 -27.76 12.88 -23.13
CA PRO A 193 -28.75 13.40 -22.19
C PRO A 193 -28.12 14.07 -20.96
N ALA A 194 -26.81 13.94 -20.74
CA ALA A 194 -26.08 14.54 -19.62
C ALA A 194 -25.40 15.88 -19.95
N THR A 195 -25.68 16.46 -21.11
CA THR A 195 -25.22 17.81 -21.48
C THR A 195 -26.04 18.87 -20.72
N ASP A 196 -25.37 19.93 -20.27
CA ASP A 196 -25.94 21.12 -19.62
C ASP A 196 -26.68 20.86 -18.28
N LEU A 197 -26.37 19.75 -17.60
CA LEU A 197 -26.96 19.45 -16.29
C LEU A 197 -26.50 20.40 -15.17
N ASP A 198 -25.46 21.19 -15.42
CA ASP A 198 -24.92 22.20 -14.51
C ASP A 198 -25.78 23.47 -14.46
N VAL A 199 -26.56 23.78 -15.50
CA VAL A 199 -27.42 24.98 -15.57
C VAL A 199 -28.46 25.02 -14.44
N VAL A 200 -28.94 23.86 -14.00
CA VAL A 200 -29.93 23.71 -12.94
C VAL A 200 -29.31 23.23 -11.62
N ALA A 201 -27.98 23.24 -11.51
CA ALA A 201 -27.31 22.82 -10.30
C ALA A 201 -27.59 23.80 -9.16
N GLU A 202 -27.85 23.26 -7.96
CA GLU A 202 -27.95 24.12 -6.77
C GLU A 202 -26.61 24.85 -6.52
N PRO A 203 -26.67 26.14 -6.15
CA PRO A 203 -25.47 26.91 -5.85
C PRO A 203 -24.75 26.28 -4.67
N LYS A 204 -23.45 26.06 -4.84
CA LYS A 204 -22.63 25.50 -3.77
C LYS A 204 -22.50 26.52 -2.64
N PRO A 205 -22.41 26.07 -1.38
CA PRO A 205 -21.94 26.94 -0.32
C PRO A 205 -20.53 27.48 -0.67
N PRO A 206 -20.14 28.64 -0.12
CA PRO A 206 -18.81 29.20 -0.29
C PRO A 206 -17.73 28.14 0.01
N VAL A 207 -16.65 28.16 -0.77
CA VAL A 207 -15.55 27.19 -0.60
C VAL A 207 -14.96 27.35 0.79
N SER A 208 -15.18 26.35 1.65
CA SER A 208 -14.49 26.26 2.93
C SER A 208 -13.09 25.68 2.68
N HIS A 209 -12.07 26.51 2.85
CA HIS A 209 -10.68 26.06 2.79
C HIS A 209 -10.37 25.16 3.99
N ASN A 210 -9.43 24.21 3.81
CA ASN A 210 -9.00 23.36 4.92
C ASN A 210 -8.47 24.24 6.06
N PRO A 211 -8.87 23.98 7.32
CA PRO A 211 -8.44 24.79 8.44
C PRO A 211 -6.93 24.62 8.65
N TYR A 212 -6.27 25.74 8.94
CA TYR A 212 -4.83 25.84 9.14
C TYR A 212 -4.55 26.83 10.28
N LEU A 213 -3.41 26.65 10.94
CA LEU A 213 -2.97 27.53 12.02
C LEU A 213 -2.21 28.75 11.49
N ARG A 214 -2.36 29.89 12.14
CA ARG A 214 -1.52 31.09 11.99
C ARG A 214 -0.30 31.02 12.91
N LEU A 215 0.70 31.87 12.67
CA LEU A 215 1.93 31.95 13.47
C LEU A 215 1.69 32.02 15.00
N PRO A 216 0.76 32.86 15.52
CA PRO A 216 0.52 32.96 16.96
C PRO A 216 -0.11 31.71 17.59
N GLU A 217 -0.72 30.83 16.80
CA GLU A 217 -1.39 29.61 17.28
C GLU A 217 -0.43 28.40 17.32
N LEU A 218 0.71 28.51 16.65
CA LEU A 218 1.71 27.43 16.58
C LEU A 218 2.36 27.05 17.92
N PRO A 219 2.71 27.98 18.83
CA PRO A 219 3.35 27.64 20.10
C PRO A 219 2.62 26.55 20.89
N ASP A 220 1.32 26.75 21.16
CA ASP A 220 0.47 25.80 21.89
C ASP A 220 0.39 24.45 21.17
N PHE A 221 0.24 24.46 19.84
CA PHE A 221 0.21 23.25 19.04
C PHE A 221 1.54 22.48 19.11
N LEU A 222 2.68 23.16 18.98
CA LEU A 222 4.00 22.53 18.97
C LEU A 222 4.31 21.90 20.34
N GLN A 223 3.93 22.57 21.43
CA GLN A 223 4.06 22.01 22.78
C GLN A 223 3.19 20.76 22.97
N LYS A 224 1.92 20.80 22.54
CA LYS A 224 1.05 19.60 22.55
C LYS A 224 1.61 18.47 21.68
N LEU A 225 2.17 18.81 20.51
CA LEU A 225 2.82 17.83 19.64
C LEU A 225 4.04 17.19 20.32
N ARG A 226 4.86 17.95 21.07
CA ARG A 226 5.97 17.41 21.85
C ARG A 226 5.50 16.41 22.90
N LEU A 227 4.44 16.75 23.62
CA LEU A 227 3.90 15.93 24.73
C LEU A 227 3.03 14.77 24.28
N TYR A 228 2.75 14.65 22.98
CA TYR A 228 1.80 13.69 22.44
C TYR A 228 2.12 12.21 22.75
N ASN A 229 3.31 11.84 23.25
CA ASN A 229 3.76 10.45 23.13
C ASN A 229 4.25 9.69 24.39
N PRO A 230 3.59 8.54 24.65
CA PRO A 230 4.25 7.27 25.08
C PRO A 230 4.10 6.03 24.14
N ARG A 231 3.24 5.99 23.10
CA ARG A 231 3.03 4.80 22.21
C ARG A 231 2.88 5.06 20.68
N GLY A 232 3.07 6.30 20.24
CA GLY A 232 2.89 6.80 18.86
C GLY A 232 3.98 7.75 18.35
N TRP A 233 5.23 7.60 18.81
CA TRP A 233 6.37 8.44 18.44
C TRP A 233 6.54 8.61 16.92
N GLN A 234 6.31 7.56 16.12
CA GLN A 234 6.35 7.64 14.65
C GLN A 234 5.35 8.65 14.08
N THR A 235 4.16 8.73 14.67
CA THR A 235 3.11 9.67 14.23
C THR A 235 3.46 11.10 14.61
N GLN A 236 3.99 11.30 15.81
CA GLN A 236 4.50 12.60 16.28
C GLN A 236 5.59 13.13 15.35
N LEU A 237 6.64 12.33 15.12
CA LEU A 237 7.74 12.67 14.23
C LEU A 237 7.28 12.88 12.80
N GLY A 238 6.30 12.11 12.33
CA GLY A 238 5.68 12.30 11.03
C GLY A 238 4.99 13.67 10.89
N ILE A 239 4.23 14.12 11.90
CA ILE A 239 3.63 15.46 11.90
C ILE A 239 4.72 16.54 11.94
N ARG A 240 5.75 16.38 12.78
CA ARG A 240 6.87 17.33 12.85
C ARG A 240 7.61 17.44 11.52
N LEU A 241 7.84 16.31 10.82
CA LEU A 241 8.43 16.31 9.47
C LEU A 241 7.58 17.07 8.46
N LEU A 242 6.24 17.00 8.54
CA LEU A 242 5.39 17.81 7.66
C LEU A 242 5.60 19.31 7.89
N PHE A 243 5.74 19.74 9.14
CA PHE A 243 6.06 21.13 9.47
C PHE A 243 7.44 21.56 8.98
N LEU A 244 8.44 20.68 9.09
CA LEU A 244 9.82 20.96 8.71
C LEU A 244 10.09 20.89 7.20
N THR A 245 9.22 20.23 6.42
CA THR A 245 9.48 19.99 4.99
C THR A 245 8.39 20.55 4.07
N GLY A 246 7.16 20.71 4.55
CA GLY A 246 6.04 21.18 3.74
C GLY A 246 5.55 20.18 2.68
N VAL A 247 6.04 18.95 2.66
CA VAL A 247 5.59 17.92 1.71
C VAL A 247 4.13 17.53 1.94
N ARG A 248 3.49 16.91 0.96
CA ARG A 248 2.14 16.38 1.13
C ARG A 248 2.15 15.16 2.06
N THR A 249 1.06 14.97 2.80
CA THR A 249 0.86 13.77 3.63
C THR A 249 1.00 12.47 2.83
N GLY A 250 0.55 12.46 1.57
CA GLY A 250 0.72 11.32 0.67
C GLY A 250 2.18 11.01 0.34
N GLU A 251 3.00 12.05 0.13
CA GLU A 251 4.43 11.94 -0.18
C GLU A 251 5.20 11.38 1.03
N LEU A 252 4.97 11.93 2.23
CA LEU A 252 5.58 11.43 3.47
C LEU A 252 5.20 9.98 3.79
N ARG A 253 3.96 9.59 3.54
CA ARG A 253 3.51 8.21 3.76
C ARG A 253 4.16 7.21 2.79
N LEU A 254 4.58 7.67 1.62
CA LEU A 254 5.24 6.88 0.59
C LEU A 254 6.78 6.98 0.66
N ALA A 255 7.31 7.69 1.65
CA ALA A 255 8.73 7.85 1.84
C ALA A 255 9.39 6.51 2.12
N THR A 256 10.44 6.20 1.37
CA THR A 256 11.29 5.01 1.54
C THR A 256 12.73 5.45 1.88
N PRO A 257 13.52 4.61 2.55
CA PRO A 257 14.87 4.98 3.00
C PRO A 257 15.81 5.48 1.89
N ASP A 258 15.71 4.87 0.70
CA ASP A 258 16.51 5.19 -0.49
C ASP A 258 16.31 6.62 -1.03
N GLN A 259 15.24 7.29 -0.62
CA GLN A 259 14.94 8.67 -1.05
C GLN A 259 15.73 9.73 -0.27
N PHE A 260 16.34 9.35 0.86
CA PHE A 260 16.99 10.30 1.77
C PHE A 260 18.52 10.27 1.61
N ASP A 261 19.06 11.40 1.16
CA ASP A 261 20.50 11.68 1.16
C ASP A 261 20.80 12.58 2.36
N LEU A 262 21.10 11.96 3.50
CA LEU A 262 21.31 12.67 4.77
C LEU A 262 22.63 13.44 4.81
N ASP A 263 23.61 13.05 4.00
CA ASP A 263 24.91 13.72 3.91
C ASP A 263 24.77 15.07 3.19
N ARG A 264 23.97 15.11 2.12
CA ARG A 264 23.64 16.36 1.41
C ARG A 264 22.44 17.10 2.01
N GLY A 265 21.77 16.51 2.99
CA GLY A 265 20.56 17.05 3.61
C GLY A 265 19.42 17.20 2.61
N LEU A 266 19.19 16.19 1.78
CA LEU A 266 18.18 16.20 0.72
C LEU A 266 17.23 15.01 0.84
N TRP A 267 15.96 15.26 0.57
CA TRP A 267 14.98 14.22 0.29
C TRP A 267 14.55 14.31 -1.17
N ILE A 268 14.85 13.26 -1.93
CA ILE A 268 14.65 13.17 -3.37
C ILE A 268 13.40 12.33 -3.61
N ILE A 269 12.27 12.99 -3.88
CA ILE A 269 10.98 12.32 -4.06
C ILE A 269 10.77 12.00 -5.55
N PRO A 270 10.61 10.71 -5.91
CA PRO A 270 10.35 10.30 -7.28
C PRO A 270 9.08 10.94 -7.87
N PRO A 271 9.08 11.30 -9.17
CA PRO A 271 7.95 11.97 -9.82
C PRO A 271 6.65 11.13 -9.81
N GLN A 272 6.77 9.81 -9.75
CA GLN A 272 5.63 8.87 -9.68
C GLN A 272 4.83 8.99 -8.38
N ILE A 273 5.41 9.60 -7.34
CA ILE A 273 4.79 9.78 -6.02
C ILE A 273 4.13 11.16 -5.91
N VAL A 274 4.74 12.18 -6.50
CA VAL A 274 4.24 13.57 -6.46
C VAL A 274 3.02 13.73 -7.36
N LYS A 275 1.88 14.12 -6.79
CA LYS A 275 0.60 14.19 -7.53
C LYS A 275 0.68 15.08 -8.77
N GLN A 276 1.34 16.24 -8.66
CA GLN A 276 1.47 17.18 -9.78
C GLN A 276 2.31 16.61 -10.92
N LEU A 277 3.46 16.02 -10.59
CA LEU A 277 4.32 15.37 -11.59
C LEU A 277 3.62 14.17 -12.24
N GLN A 278 2.80 13.42 -11.49
CA GLN A 278 1.96 12.37 -12.07
C GLN A 278 0.92 12.89 -13.06
N ASP A 279 0.29 14.04 -12.78
CA ASP A 279 -0.69 14.64 -13.69
C ASP A 279 -0.01 15.15 -14.97
N GLU A 280 1.21 15.70 -14.86
CA GLU A 280 2.04 16.08 -16.00
C GLU A 280 2.50 14.88 -16.84
N MET A 281 2.95 13.80 -16.19
CA MET A 281 3.31 12.55 -16.90
C MET A 281 2.18 12.06 -17.79
N ARG A 282 0.93 12.11 -17.29
CA ARG A 282 -0.25 11.73 -18.06
C ARG A 282 -0.53 12.69 -19.21
N LYS A 283 -0.45 14.00 -18.97
CA LYS A 283 -0.73 15.03 -19.99
C LYS A 283 0.32 15.05 -21.11
N ALA A 284 1.59 14.87 -20.75
CA ALA A 284 2.72 15.01 -21.68
C ALA A 284 3.21 13.66 -22.25
N GLY A 285 2.64 12.53 -21.83
CA GLY A 285 3.08 11.19 -22.23
C GLY A 285 4.51 10.85 -21.82
N LYS A 286 5.06 11.55 -20.81
CA LYS A 286 6.46 11.44 -20.40
C LYS A 286 6.67 10.26 -19.47
N ARG A 287 7.77 9.52 -19.67
CA ARG A 287 8.15 8.42 -18.78
C ARG A 287 8.76 8.99 -17.49
N PRO A 288 8.75 8.24 -16.39
CA PRO A 288 9.16 8.78 -15.10
C PRO A 288 10.62 9.27 -15.05
N HIS A 289 11.51 8.68 -15.84
CA HIS A 289 12.91 9.09 -15.92
C HIS A 289 13.13 10.37 -16.73
N ASP A 290 12.14 10.79 -17.53
CA ASP A 290 12.21 12.01 -18.35
C ASP A 290 11.81 13.27 -17.53
N ILE A 291 11.44 13.12 -16.25
CA ILE A 291 11.01 14.21 -15.37
C ILE A 291 11.94 14.29 -14.15
N PRO A 292 12.50 15.48 -13.86
CA PRO A 292 13.32 15.68 -12.67
C PRO A 292 12.56 15.31 -11.38
N PRO A 293 13.21 14.66 -10.41
CA PRO A 293 12.60 14.36 -9.13
C PRO A 293 12.30 15.65 -8.36
N TYR A 294 11.39 15.55 -7.40
CA TYR A 294 11.09 16.64 -6.49
C TYR A 294 12.12 16.66 -5.35
N ILE A 295 12.95 17.71 -5.31
CA ILE A 295 14.05 17.83 -4.35
C ILE A 295 13.61 18.70 -3.17
N VAL A 296 13.59 18.12 -1.98
CA VAL A 296 13.21 18.77 -0.73
C VAL A 296 14.46 18.92 0.14
N PRO A 297 14.97 20.14 0.38
CA PRO A 297 16.05 20.34 1.33
C PRO A 297 15.55 20.05 2.76
N LEU A 298 16.38 19.35 3.53
CA LEU A 298 16.12 19.00 4.92
C LEU A 298 16.89 19.94 5.83
N SER A 299 16.19 20.56 6.79
CA SER A 299 16.82 21.26 7.89
C SER A 299 17.54 20.28 8.82
N VAL A 300 18.43 20.79 9.68
CA VAL A 300 19.16 19.94 10.63
C VAL A 300 18.19 19.17 11.56
N GLN A 301 17.10 19.82 11.99
CA GLN A 301 16.02 19.20 12.76
C GLN A 301 15.34 18.06 11.98
N ALA A 302 15.10 18.24 10.68
CA ALA A 302 14.51 17.20 9.84
C ALA A 302 15.46 16.02 9.65
N VAL A 303 16.75 16.29 9.42
CA VAL A 303 17.80 15.26 9.31
C VAL A 303 17.90 14.45 10.58
N GLU A 304 17.85 15.09 11.76
CA GLU A 304 17.85 14.40 13.05
C GLU A 304 16.69 13.41 13.18
N ILE A 305 15.47 13.86 12.85
CA ILE A 305 14.27 13.03 12.91
C ILE A 305 14.33 11.86 11.92
N VAL A 306 14.75 12.11 10.67
CA VAL A 306 14.87 11.06 9.66
C VAL A 306 15.94 10.06 10.06
N ARG A 307 17.11 10.51 10.52
CA ARG A 307 18.19 9.63 11.00
C ARG A 307 17.71 8.72 12.12
N TYR A 308 16.97 9.26 13.09
CA TYR A 308 16.38 8.46 14.16
C TYR A 308 15.38 7.43 13.63
N LEU A 309 14.44 7.87 12.78
CA LEU A 309 13.44 6.98 12.18
C LEU A 309 14.09 5.82 11.42
N LEU A 310 15.14 6.10 10.64
CA LEU A 310 15.93 5.09 9.93
C LEU A 310 16.65 4.13 10.88
N GLY A 311 17.24 4.65 11.97
CA GLY A 311 17.98 3.85 12.96
C GLY A 311 17.13 2.84 13.72
N VAL A 312 15.83 3.10 13.86
CA VAL A 312 14.87 2.21 14.55
C VAL A 312 13.96 1.42 13.59
N MET A 313 14.21 1.51 12.27
CA MET A 313 13.49 0.70 11.30
C MET A 313 13.74 -0.79 11.52
N ARG A 314 12.72 -1.60 11.28
CA ARG A 314 12.82 -3.07 11.35
C ARG A 314 13.22 -3.63 9.98
N PRO A 315 13.90 -4.80 9.91
CA PRO A 315 14.33 -5.38 8.63
C PRO A 315 13.20 -5.61 7.61
N ALA A 316 11.99 -5.93 8.07
CA ALA A 316 10.83 -6.14 7.20
C ALA A 316 10.07 -4.84 6.81
N GLN A 317 10.56 -3.69 7.27
CA GLN A 317 9.91 -2.40 7.08
C GLN A 317 10.30 -1.76 5.75
N THR A 318 9.32 -1.42 4.92
CA THR A 318 9.58 -0.84 3.57
C THR A 318 9.53 0.69 3.56
N HIS A 319 8.65 1.29 4.36
CA HIS A 319 8.41 2.73 4.37
C HIS A 319 8.96 3.36 5.64
N LEU A 320 9.35 4.65 5.60
CA LEU A 320 9.84 5.38 6.77
C LEU A 320 8.81 5.37 7.92
N LEU A 321 7.53 5.58 7.58
CA LEU A 321 6.40 5.49 8.51
C LEU A 321 5.56 4.25 8.21
N ALA A 322 5.77 3.19 8.99
CA ALA A 322 5.12 1.90 8.78
C ALA A 322 3.85 1.70 9.61
N HIS A 323 2.99 0.80 9.13
CA HIS A 323 1.81 0.37 9.87
C HIS A 323 2.22 -0.40 11.13
N ARG A 324 1.50 -0.17 12.24
CA ARG A 324 1.83 -0.76 13.56
C ARG A 324 1.93 -2.29 13.53
N SER A 325 1.03 -2.96 12.82
CA SER A 325 0.94 -4.43 12.79
C SER A 325 1.49 -5.05 11.50
N GLU A 326 1.68 -4.26 10.44
CA GLU A 326 2.03 -4.77 9.12
C GLU A 326 3.20 -3.96 8.53
N LEU A 327 4.44 -4.38 8.81
CA LEU A 327 5.64 -3.59 8.53
C LEU A 327 5.87 -3.29 7.05
N LYS A 328 5.35 -4.13 6.14
CA LYS A 328 5.42 -3.90 4.70
C LYS A 328 4.48 -2.77 4.24
N LYS A 329 3.43 -2.47 5.02
CA LYS A 329 2.47 -1.41 4.73
C LYS A 329 2.90 -0.10 5.39
N ARG A 330 2.62 1.01 4.71
CA ARG A 330 2.71 2.36 5.26
C ARG A 330 1.59 2.68 6.25
N ILE A 331 1.75 3.72 7.06
CA ILE A 331 0.66 4.26 7.89
C ILE A 331 -0.59 4.59 7.06
N SER A 332 -1.77 4.51 7.68
CA SER A 332 -3.03 4.85 7.01
C SER A 332 -3.10 6.34 6.69
N GLU A 333 -3.96 6.72 5.75
CA GLU A 333 -4.13 8.13 5.37
C GLU A 333 -4.73 8.97 6.50
N ASN A 334 -5.49 8.32 7.38
CA ASN A 334 -6.14 8.94 8.50
C ASN A 334 -5.23 8.98 9.74
N THR A 335 -4.09 8.27 9.76
CA THR A 335 -3.25 8.17 10.97
C THR A 335 -2.81 9.54 11.50
N LEU A 336 -2.35 10.44 10.62
CA LEU A 336 -1.90 11.77 11.01
C LEU A 336 -3.07 12.67 11.42
N ASN A 337 -4.16 12.70 10.64
CA ASN A 337 -5.37 13.48 10.98
C ASN A 337 -6.02 12.99 12.28
N ALA A 338 -6.04 11.68 12.53
CA ALA A 338 -6.55 11.13 13.78
C ALA A 338 -5.69 11.53 14.99
N ALA A 339 -4.38 11.74 14.80
CA ALA A 339 -3.53 12.31 15.85
C ALA A 339 -3.81 13.79 16.09
N LEU A 340 -3.97 14.60 15.04
CA LEU A 340 -4.41 16.00 15.16
C LEU A 340 -5.73 16.10 15.92
N LYS A 341 -6.70 15.24 15.58
CA LYS A 341 -7.99 15.15 16.28
C LYS A 341 -7.83 14.80 17.76
N ARG A 342 -6.98 13.81 18.09
CA ARG A 342 -6.69 13.43 19.49
C ARG A 342 -6.03 14.56 20.29
N MET A 343 -5.27 15.44 19.63
CA MET A 343 -4.69 16.64 20.24
C MET A 343 -5.68 17.80 20.36
N GLY A 344 -6.93 17.65 19.89
CA GLY A 344 -7.97 18.68 19.97
C GLY A 344 -8.09 19.59 18.74
N TYR A 345 -7.39 19.30 17.63
CA TYR A 345 -7.32 20.19 16.45
C TYR A 345 -8.23 19.76 15.28
N ASP A 346 -9.28 18.97 15.52
CA ASP A 346 -10.15 18.40 14.45
C ASP A 346 -10.71 19.44 13.47
N ALA A 347 -11.11 20.61 14.00
CA ALA A 347 -11.67 21.72 13.23
C ALA A 347 -10.66 22.84 12.91
N GLN A 348 -9.44 22.77 13.45
CA GLN A 348 -8.45 23.85 13.39
C GLN A 348 -7.25 23.51 12.49
N LEU A 349 -6.88 22.23 12.41
CA LEU A 349 -5.74 21.81 11.60
C LEU A 349 -5.96 20.42 11.02
N THR A 350 -5.78 20.32 9.71
CA THR A 350 -5.68 19.04 9.01
C THR A 350 -4.27 18.83 8.50
N GLY A 351 -3.91 17.59 8.14
CA GLY A 351 -2.61 17.31 7.52
C GLY A 351 -2.39 18.06 6.20
N HIS A 352 -3.47 18.47 5.50
CA HIS A 352 -3.36 19.38 4.37
C HIS A 352 -3.22 20.85 4.82
N GLY A 353 -3.91 21.23 5.90
CA GLY A 353 -3.83 22.53 6.53
C GLY A 353 -2.42 22.93 6.96
N ILE A 354 -1.57 21.97 7.37
CA ILE A 354 -0.15 22.22 7.72
C ILE A 354 0.58 22.96 6.58
N ARG A 355 0.30 22.60 5.33
CA ARG A 355 0.90 23.28 4.17
C ARG A 355 0.37 24.69 3.98
N GLY A 356 -0.89 24.92 4.32
CA GLY A 356 -1.48 26.26 4.40
C GLY A 356 -0.77 27.10 5.45
N THR A 357 -0.56 26.55 6.65
CA THR A 357 0.20 27.20 7.73
C THR A 357 1.60 27.60 7.29
N ILE A 358 2.38 26.68 6.72
CA ILE A 358 3.75 26.96 6.25
C ILE A 358 3.73 28.01 5.12
N SER A 359 2.83 27.86 4.14
CA SER A 359 2.71 28.81 3.05
C SER A 359 2.44 30.21 3.59
N THR A 360 1.43 30.36 4.45
CA THR A 360 1.04 31.64 5.03
C THR A 360 2.18 32.24 5.85
N ALA A 361 2.77 31.46 6.77
CA ALA A 361 3.86 31.93 7.63
C ALA A 361 5.09 32.40 6.84
N LEU A 362 5.55 31.61 5.85
CA LEU A 362 6.72 31.98 5.05
C LEU A 362 6.49 33.23 4.20
N ASN A 363 5.27 33.41 3.65
CA ASN A 363 4.93 34.63 2.90
C ASN A 363 4.83 35.85 3.83
N GLU A 364 4.26 35.70 5.04
CA GLU A 364 4.18 36.76 6.04
C GLU A 364 5.56 37.19 6.56
N ILE A 365 6.48 36.24 6.76
CA ILE A 365 7.89 36.50 7.13
C ILE A 365 8.64 37.28 6.03
N GLY A 366 8.19 37.17 4.76
CA GLY A 366 8.72 37.93 3.63
C GLY A 366 9.53 37.12 2.62
N TYR A 367 9.48 35.78 2.65
CA TYR A 367 10.20 34.97 1.67
C TYR A 367 9.61 35.10 0.26
N PRO A 368 10.44 35.04 -0.80
CA PRO A 368 9.96 35.05 -2.18
C PRO A 368 8.95 33.93 -2.45
N LYS A 369 7.76 34.29 -2.93
CA LYS A 369 6.66 33.36 -3.23
C LYS A 369 7.10 32.19 -4.13
N ILE A 370 8.02 32.43 -5.07
CA ILE A 370 8.55 31.38 -5.96
C ILE A 370 9.32 30.29 -5.20
N TRP A 371 10.01 30.61 -4.11
CA TRP A 371 10.70 29.64 -3.27
C TRP A 371 9.71 28.83 -2.44
N VAL A 372 8.69 29.50 -1.87
CA VAL A 372 7.62 28.87 -1.09
C VAL A 372 6.81 27.90 -1.96
N ASP A 373 6.40 28.33 -3.15
CA ASP A 373 5.64 27.49 -4.08
C ASP A 373 6.48 26.31 -4.59
N ALA A 374 7.78 26.51 -4.86
CA ALA A 374 8.68 25.42 -5.23
C ALA A 374 8.84 24.40 -4.08
N GLN A 375 8.95 24.87 -2.83
CA GLN A 375 9.06 24.04 -1.62
C GLN A 375 7.78 23.32 -1.25
N LEU A 376 6.63 23.84 -1.67
CA LEU A 376 5.36 23.16 -1.47
C LEU A 376 5.03 22.29 -2.69
N SER A 377 5.77 22.35 -3.79
CA SER A 377 5.30 21.79 -5.06
C SER A 377 3.89 22.32 -5.33
N HIS A 378 3.74 23.63 -5.48
CA HIS A 378 2.54 24.26 -6.04
C HIS A 378 2.75 24.46 -7.54
N SER A 379 1.75 24.10 -8.33
CA SER A 379 1.73 24.35 -9.78
C SER A 379 1.25 25.78 -9.97
N ASP A 380 2.07 26.62 -10.61
CA ASP A 380 1.68 27.97 -11.00
C ASP A 380 0.49 27.90 -11.98
N PRO A 381 -0.69 28.46 -11.65
CA PRO A 381 -1.85 28.45 -12.55
C PRO A 381 -1.56 29.10 -13.91
N ASN A 382 -0.60 30.02 -13.96
CA ASN A 382 -0.37 30.89 -15.12
C ASN A 382 0.81 30.45 -16.01
N LYS A 383 1.48 29.31 -15.75
CA LYS A 383 2.61 28.85 -16.58
C LYS A 383 2.53 27.38 -16.96
N VAL A 384 2.64 27.12 -18.26
CA VAL A 384 2.75 25.80 -18.90
C VAL A 384 4.05 25.05 -18.53
N SER A 385 5.00 25.69 -17.85
CA SER A 385 6.32 25.13 -17.47
C SER A 385 6.38 24.69 -15.99
N SER A 386 5.42 23.88 -15.53
CA SER A 386 5.35 23.42 -14.13
C SER A 386 6.42 22.36 -13.78
N ALA A 387 6.80 21.49 -14.73
CA ALA A 387 7.80 20.42 -14.53
C ALA A 387 9.19 20.90 -14.06
N TYR A 388 9.61 22.13 -14.41
CA TYR A 388 10.96 22.62 -14.15
C TYR A 388 11.14 23.33 -12.80
N ASN A 389 10.08 23.61 -12.04
CA ASN A 389 10.20 24.35 -10.77
C ASN A 389 10.60 23.46 -9.58
N HIS A 390 10.34 22.16 -9.63
CA HIS A 390 10.48 21.24 -8.49
C HIS A 390 11.94 20.92 -8.10
N ALA A 391 12.90 21.12 -9.01
CA ALA A 391 14.33 20.94 -8.76
C ALA A 391 15.11 22.29 -8.69
N LYS A 392 14.43 23.43 -8.85
CA LYS A 392 15.08 24.75 -8.83
C LYS A 392 15.22 25.29 -7.41
N TYR A 393 16.15 26.25 -7.27
CA TYR A 393 16.38 27.03 -6.05
C TYR A 393 16.67 26.19 -4.80
N VAL A 394 17.36 25.04 -4.93
CA VAL A 394 17.64 24.16 -3.78
C VAL A 394 18.41 24.91 -2.69
N GLU A 395 19.45 25.67 -3.03
CA GLU A 395 20.25 26.41 -2.03
C GLU A 395 19.45 27.53 -1.33
N PRO A 396 18.74 28.43 -2.03
CA PRO A 396 17.84 29.37 -1.37
C PRO A 396 16.78 28.69 -0.48
N ARG A 397 16.16 27.61 -0.98
CA ARG A 397 15.17 26.85 -0.19
C ARG A 397 15.79 26.16 1.02
N ARG A 398 17.04 25.70 0.94
CA ARG A 398 17.76 25.13 2.09
C ARG A 398 17.90 26.15 3.21
N ARG A 399 18.32 27.38 2.89
CA ARG A 399 18.42 28.48 3.87
C ARG A 399 17.06 28.82 4.46
N MET A 400 16.05 28.99 3.60
CA MET A 400 14.66 29.27 4.02
C MET A 400 14.11 28.19 4.95
N MET A 401 14.29 26.91 4.62
CA MET A 401 13.77 25.81 5.43
C MET A 401 14.56 25.59 6.71
N GLN A 402 15.84 25.96 6.76
CA GLN A 402 16.61 25.97 7.99
C GLN A 402 16.11 27.07 8.94
N ASP A 403 16.00 28.31 8.46
CA ASP A 403 15.46 29.44 9.25
C ASP A 403 14.02 29.14 9.73
N TRP A 404 13.18 28.57 8.87
CA TRP A 404 11.85 28.10 9.27
C TRP A 404 11.88 27.06 10.40
N ALA A 405 12.80 26.11 10.33
CA ALA A 405 12.96 25.10 11.38
C ALA A 405 13.43 25.72 12.71
N ASP A 406 14.33 26.70 12.63
CA ASP A 406 14.81 27.43 13.80
C ASP A 406 13.68 28.27 14.42
N ARG A 407 12.85 28.93 13.60
CA ARG A 407 11.65 29.64 14.06
C ARG A 407 10.62 28.71 14.71
N LEU A 408 10.43 27.48 14.20
CA LEU A 408 9.57 26.49 14.85
C LEU A 408 10.08 26.11 16.24
N ASP A 409 11.40 25.98 16.41
CA ASP A 409 12.00 25.71 17.73
C ASP A 409 11.84 26.92 18.68
N LEU A 410 11.94 28.16 18.17
CA LEU A 410 11.66 29.39 18.94
C LEU A 410 10.18 29.48 19.36
N LEU A 411 9.24 29.23 18.44
CA LEU A 411 7.79 29.21 18.73
C LEU A 411 7.47 28.19 19.83
N GLU A 412 8.09 27.02 19.76
CA GLU A 412 7.91 25.98 20.76
C GLU A 412 8.42 26.38 22.15
N GLN A 413 9.46 27.20 22.22
CA GLN A 413 9.99 27.82 23.45
C GLN A 413 9.17 29.02 23.94
N GLY A 414 8.11 29.40 23.21
CA GLY A 414 7.29 30.58 23.52
C GLY A 414 7.91 31.90 23.06
N GLN A 415 8.99 31.90 22.29
CA GLN A 415 9.64 33.10 21.77
C GLN A 415 8.95 33.59 20.48
N VAL A 416 7.67 33.96 20.59
CA VAL A 416 6.82 34.29 19.43
C VAL A 416 7.29 35.54 18.68
N GLU A 417 7.75 36.56 19.39
CA GLU A 417 8.23 37.82 18.79
C GLU A 417 9.46 37.58 17.91
N ALA A 418 10.48 36.89 18.45
CA ALA A 418 11.69 36.53 17.71
C ALA A 418 11.36 35.65 16.49
N ALA A 419 10.47 34.68 16.66
CA ALA A 419 10.07 33.79 15.56
C ALA A 419 9.24 34.49 14.47
N SER A 420 8.55 35.58 14.80
CA SER A 420 7.69 36.35 13.88
C SER A 420 8.41 37.53 13.23
N ALA A 421 9.69 37.75 13.55
CA ALA A 421 10.48 38.83 12.98
C ALA A 421 10.55 38.72 11.44
N HIS A 422 10.27 39.82 10.74
CA HIS A 422 10.35 39.88 9.27
C HIS A 422 11.80 39.72 8.82
N LEU A 423 11.99 39.25 7.58
CA LEU A 423 13.32 39.18 6.99
C LEU A 423 13.89 40.58 6.77
N THR A 424 15.06 40.84 7.36
CA THR A 424 15.85 42.03 7.06
C THR A 424 16.70 41.74 5.82
N ILE A 425 16.48 42.51 4.74
CA ILE A 425 17.30 42.40 3.52
C ILE A 425 18.53 43.29 3.72
N HIS A 426 19.69 42.70 3.95
CA HIS A 426 20.96 43.43 3.89
C HIS A 426 21.47 43.42 2.45
N ILE A 427 21.47 44.60 1.82
CA ILE A 427 22.10 44.78 0.51
C ILE A 427 23.57 45.15 0.78
N GLU A 428 24.47 44.16 0.70
CA GLU A 428 25.91 44.44 0.74
C GLU A 428 26.30 45.27 -0.49
N GLY A 429 26.80 46.49 -0.26
CA GLY A 429 27.38 47.35 -1.31
C GLY A 429 26.77 48.74 -1.50
N VAL A 430 25.80 49.18 -0.69
CA VAL A 430 25.35 50.58 -0.68
C VAL A 430 26.02 51.30 0.50
N PRO A 431 26.91 52.29 0.28
CA PRO A 431 27.40 53.12 1.39
C PRO A 431 26.19 53.81 2.02
N ALA A 432 26.10 53.76 3.35
CA ALA A 432 25.07 54.45 4.11
C ALA A 432 25.07 55.93 3.66
N MET A 433 23.99 56.35 3.00
CA MET A 433 23.84 57.75 2.57
C MET A 433 23.60 58.58 3.82
N ALA A 434 24.62 59.35 4.21
CA ALA A 434 24.47 60.46 5.14
C ALA A 434 23.48 61.48 4.55
N GLU A 435 22.58 61.96 5.40
CA GLU A 435 21.59 62.99 5.09
C GLU A 435 22.26 64.28 4.59
N GLY A 436 21.90 64.74 3.39
CA GLY A 436 22.33 66.03 2.85
C GLY A 436 21.78 66.26 1.42
N PRO A 437 21.13 67.40 1.11
CA PRO A 437 20.36 67.55 -0.11
C PRO A 437 21.22 68.15 -1.23
N ALA A 438 21.39 67.44 -2.35
CA ALA A 438 21.70 68.08 -3.63
C ALA A 438 21.54 67.17 -4.85
N ALA A 439 20.77 67.70 -5.81
CA ALA A 439 20.95 67.66 -7.26
C ALA A 439 20.79 66.32 -8.03
N ILE A 440 19.77 66.35 -8.87
CA ILE A 440 19.45 65.45 -9.98
C ILE A 440 20.55 65.54 -11.06
N ALA A 441 21.05 64.40 -11.55
CA ALA A 441 21.64 64.29 -12.87
C ALA A 441 21.38 62.89 -13.46
N ASP A 442 20.72 62.89 -14.62
CA ASP A 442 20.53 61.76 -15.53
C ASP A 442 21.87 61.28 -16.09
N VAL A 443 22.16 59.97 -16.04
CA VAL A 443 23.00 59.28 -17.04
C VAL A 443 22.48 57.86 -17.28
N SER A 444 22.05 57.65 -18.52
CA SER A 444 21.82 56.36 -19.15
C SER A 444 23.15 55.64 -19.44
N ALA A 445 23.32 54.42 -18.94
CA ALA A 445 24.26 53.45 -19.49
C ALA A 445 23.86 52.01 -19.14
N LYS A 446 23.63 51.20 -20.18
CA LYS A 446 23.50 49.74 -20.11
C LYS A 446 24.78 49.11 -19.56
N ALA A 447 24.68 48.42 -18.43
CA ALA A 447 25.62 47.38 -18.04
C ALA A 447 24.84 46.13 -17.64
N ALA A 448 25.22 44.99 -18.20
CA ALA A 448 24.65 43.69 -17.87
C ALA A 448 25.02 43.32 -16.43
N VAL A 449 24.06 43.45 -15.52
CA VAL A 449 24.21 43.08 -14.11
C VAL A 449 23.97 41.58 -13.98
N SER A 450 25.03 40.82 -13.75
CA SER A 450 24.98 39.46 -13.22
C SER A 450 24.11 39.46 -11.95
N PRO A 451 23.20 38.50 -11.74
CA PRO A 451 22.34 38.50 -10.56
C PRO A 451 23.18 38.28 -9.31
N THR A 452 23.48 39.36 -8.59
CA THR A 452 24.06 39.35 -7.26
C THR A 452 23.10 38.59 -6.33
N PRO A 453 23.58 37.61 -5.55
CA PRO A 453 22.69 36.89 -4.63
C PRO A 453 22.19 37.86 -3.56
N ILE A 454 20.88 37.99 -3.43
CA ILE A 454 20.27 38.65 -2.27
C ILE A 454 20.64 37.80 -1.04
N ILE A 455 21.51 38.34 -0.19
CA ILE A 455 21.89 37.71 1.07
C ILE A 455 20.80 38.08 2.09
N VAL A 456 19.88 37.16 2.30
CA VAL A 456 18.90 37.24 3.38
C VAL A 456 19.57 36.66 4.63
N MET A 457 19.88 37.51 5.61
CA MET A 457 20.34 37.06 6.93
C MET A 457 19.25 37.35 7.96
N PRO A 458 18.94 36.40 8.87
CA PRO A 458 18.11 36.71 10.03
C PRO A 458 18.85 37.75 10.90
N SER A 459 18.13 38.76 11.37
CA SER A 459 18.63 39.75 12.32
C SER A 459 18.96 39.07 13.65
N THR A 460 20.20 38.60 13.82
CA THR A 460 20.66 38.01 15.08
C THR A 460 21.26 39.08 15.98
N GLU A 461 20.41 39.95 16.53
CA GLU A 461 20.79 40.75 17.70
C GLU A 461 20.17 40.13 18.96
N GLY A 462 20.99 39.46 19.77
CA GLY A 462 20.72 39.22 21.19
C GLY A 462 19.94 37.97 21.61
N THR A 463 19.41 37.13 20.72
CA THR A 463 18.67 35.91 21.14
C THR A 463 19.53 34.65 21.11
N THR A 464 19.78 34.03 22.27
CA THR A 464 20.49 32.75 22.37
C THR A 464 19.60 31.62 21.83
N PHE A 465 19.79 31.26 20.55
CA PHE A 465 19.04 30.17 19.93
C PHE A 465 19.44 28.82 20.54
N GLN A 466 18.50 28.16 21.23
CA GLN A 466 18.68 26.80 21.72
C GLN A 466 17.90 25.81 20.85
N ARG A 467 18.58 24.85 20.23
CA ARG A 467 17.93 23.77 19.47
C ARG A 467 17.23 22.80 20.41
N LEU A 468 15.98 22.45 20.13
CA LEU A 468 15.23 21.44 20.86
C LEU A 468 15.20 20.11 20.10
N SER A 469 15.97 19.12 20.56
CA SER A 469 15.85 17.76 20.01
C SER A 469 14.41 17.25 20.16
N GLN A 470 13.87 16.72 19.07
CA GLN A 470 12.51 16.18 18.96
C GLN A 470 12.50 14.65 19.05
N VAL A 471 13.69 14.06 19.00
CA VAL A 471 13.91 12.62 19.02
C VAL A 471 14.03 12.20 20.48
N PRO A 472 13.33 11.14 20.93
CA PRO A 472 13.60 10.56 22.24
C PRO A 472 15.09 10.23 22.34
N PRO A 473 15.74 10.42 23.51
CA PRO A 473 17.11 9.98 23.69
C PRO A 473 17.22 8.54 23.19
N PRO A 474 18.25 8.20 22.40
CA PRO A 474 18.39 6.85 21.88
C PRO A 474 18.21 5.90 23.06
N PRO A 475 17.39 4.83 22.93
CA PRO A 475 17.28 3.86 24.00
C PRO A 475 18.71 3.49 24.35
N THR A 476 19.11 3.72 25.60
CA THR A 476 20.42 3.33 26.10
C THR A 476 20.54 1.89 25.67
N ARG A 477 21.43 1.62 24.70
CA ARG A 477 21.83 0.24 24.43
C ARG A 477 22.38 -0.17 25.78
N THR A 478 21.61 -0.96 26.52
CA THR A 478 22.19 -1.80 27.54
C THR A 478 23.39 -2.43 26.85
N PRO A 479 24.62 -2.28 27.37
CA PRO A 479 25.72 -3.08 26.87
C PRO A 479 25.21 -4.51 26.80
N GLU A 480 25.44 -5.17 25.67
CA GLU A 480 24.96 -6.54 25.46
C GLU A 480 25.18 -7.32 26.75
N PRO A 481 24.14 -7.96 27.34
CA PRO A 481 24.35 -8.71 28.55
C PRO A 481 25.46 -9.71 28.24
N GLU A 482 26.55 -9.67 29.00
CA GLU A 482 27.67 -10.59 28.81
C GLU A 482 27.09 -11.98 28.61
N ALA A 483 27.39 -12.60 27.46
CA ALA A 483 26.82 -13.88 27.08
C ALA A 483 26.84 -14.81 28.30
N SER A 484 25.68 -15.35 28.68
CA SER A 484 25.57 -16.28 29.81
C SER A 484 26.60 -17.40 29.61
N ALA A 485 27.15 -17.98 30.69
CA ALA A 485 28.13 -19.06 30.60
C ALA A 485 27.73 -20.15 29.59
N ILE A 486 26.43 -20.50 29.57
CA ILE A 486 25.84 -21.47 28.64
C ILE A 486 25.91 -21.00 27.17
N GLN A 487 25.74 -19.70 26.91
CA GLN A 487 25.85 -19.13 25.56
C GLN A 487 27.31 -19.08 25.07
N ARG A 488 28.27 -18.80 25.97
CA ARG A 488 29.71 -18.88 25.65
C ARG A 488 30.10 -20.31 25.30
N GLU A 489 29.70 -21.27 26.11
CA GLU A 489 29.98 -22.69 25.87
C GLU A 489 29.39 -23.18 24.55
N ARG A 490 28.15 -22.78 24.22
CA ARG A 490 27.52 -23.16 22.96
C ARG A 490 28.21 -22.53 21.74
N LYS A 491 28.73 -21.31 21.87
CA LYS A 491 29.51 -20.63 20.82
C LYS A 491 30.87 -21.30 20.63
N GLU A 492 31.53 -21.69 21.72
CA GLU A 492 32.82 -22.39 21.71
C GLU A 492 32.68 -23.79 21.07
N MET A 493 31.64 -24.54 21.44
CA MET A 493 31.29 -25.83 20.83
C MET A 493 31.01 -25.71 19.33
N LEU A 494 30.27 -24.68 18.92
CA LEU A 494 29.99 -24.41 17.50
C LEU A 494 31.27 -24.12 16.72
N ALA A 495 32.16 -23.27 17.25
CA ALA A 495 33.43 -22.94 16.62
C ALA A 495 34.32 -24.19 16.45
N MET A 496 34.40 -25.05 17.46
CA MET A 496 35.19 -26.29 17.37
C MET A 496 34.56 -27.34 16.47
N TYR A 497 33.23 -27.45 16.42
CA TYR A 497 32.54 -28.34 15.48
C TYR A 497 32.76 -27.94 14.02
N GLU A 498 32.75 -26.64 13.73
CA GLU A 498 32.99 -26.10 12.39
C GLU A 498 34.49 -26.03 12.04
N SER A 499 35.38 -26.36 12.98
CA SER A 499 36.83 -26.35 12.74
C SER A 499 37.28 -27.39 11.70
N PRO A 500 38.32 -27.09 10.91
CA PRO A 500 38.85 -28.02 9.92
C PRO A 500 39.37 -29.35 10.49
N SER A 501 39.77 -29.39 11.77
CA SER A 501 40.24 -30.60 12.45
C SER A 501 39.10 -31.52 12.91
N CYS A 502 37.86 -31.04 12.93
CA CYS A 502 36.67 -31.85 13.22
C CYS A 502 36.02 -32.32 11.91
N LEU A 503 36.35 -33.54 11.50
CA LEU A 503 35.99 -34.10 10.20
C LEU A 503 34.58 -34.70 10.20
N PRO A 504 33.78 -34.51 9.15
CA PRO A 504 32.56 -35.28 8.96
C PRO A 504 32.84 -36.79 8.93
N VAL A 505 31.97 -37.61 9.54
CA VAL A 505 32.12 -39.07 9.62
C VAL A 505 32.51 -39.74 8.29
N PRO A 506 31.91 -39.40 7.13
CA PRO A 506 32.31 -40.00 5.86
C PRO A 506 33.76 -39.71 5.45
N LEU A 507 34.23 -38.49 5.73
CA LEU A 507 35.59 -38.07 5.39
C LEU A 507 36.62 -38.70 6.34
N PHE A 508 36.31 -38.76 7.64
CA PHE A 508 37.14 -39.47 8.62
C PHE A 508 37.27 -40.97 8.27
N GLY A 509 36.17 -41.63 7.91
CA GLY A 509 36.19 -43.04 7.50
C GLY A 509 37.11 -43.29 6.30
N LYS A 510 37.07 -42.41 5.29
CA LYS A 510 37.94 -42.49 4.12
C LYS A 510 39.43 -42.42 4.50
N LEU A 511 39.80 -41.52 5.41
CA LEU A 511 41.19 -41.38 5.88
C LEU A 511 41.62 -42.53 6.78
N ALA A 512 40.69 -43.10 7.56
CA ALA A 512 40.94 -44.27 8.41
C ALA A 512 40.94 -45.61 7.65
N GLY A 513 40.65 -45.63 6.34
CA GLY A 513 40.50 -46.85 5.55
C GLY A 513 39.26 -47.69 5.94
N LYS A 514 38.24 -47.07 6.54
CA LYS A 514 37.03 -47.74 7.05
C LYS A 514 35.77 -47.20 6.37
N SER A 515 34.73 -48.04 6.28
CA SER A 515 33.43 -47.59 5.76
C SER A 515 32.72 -46.66 6.76
N LYS A 516 31.82 -45.80 6.26
CA LYS A 516 30.97 -44.92 7.08
C LYS A 516 30.22 -45.71 8.16
N ASP A 517 29.70 -46.88 7.82
CA ASP A 517 28.92 -47.72 8.76
C ASP A 517 29.79 -48.38 9.82
N GLN A 518 31.07 -48.62 9.51
CA GLN A 518 32.04 -49.09 10.49
C GLN A 518 32.39 -47.99 11.50
N ILE A 519 32.61 -46.76 11.03
CA ILE A 519 32.83 -45.61 11.92
C ILE A 519 31.61 -45.34 12.80
N ASN A 520 30.39 -45.38 12.25
CA ASN A 520 29.17 -45.21 13.04
C ASN A 520 29.00 -46.32 14.10
N ARG A 521 29.40 -47.56 13.81
CA ARG A 521 29.41 -48.65 14.79
C ARG A 521 30.45 -48.42 15.89
N GLU A 522 31.63 -47.91 15.53
CA GLU A 522 32.69 -47.56 16.51
C GLU A 522 32.27 -46.40 17.42
N LEU A 523 31.60 -45.38 16.87
CA LEU A 523 31.02 -44.28 17.66
C LEU A 523 29.95 -44.78 18.63
N LYS A 524 29.01 -45.62 18.17
CA LYS A 524 27.99 -46.22 19.03
C LYS A 524 28.56 -47.14 20.10
N ALA A 525 29.66 -47.83 19.79
CA ALA A 525 30.36 -48.69 20.73
C ALA A 525 31.29 -47.92 21.69
N GLY A 526 31.31 -46.58 21.64
CA GLY A 526 32.17 -45.75 22.49
C GLY A 526 33.67 -45.87 22.18
N LYS A 527 34.04 -46.36 20.99
CA LYS A 527 35.44 -46.54 20.58
C LYS A 527 36.07 -45.29 19.96
N LEU A 528 35.25 -44.33 19.54
CA LEU A 528 35.65 -43.06 18.94
C LEU A 528 34.92 -41.91 19.62
N LEU A 529 35.62 -40.79 19.82
CA LEU A 529 35.04 -39.55 20.32
C LEU A 529 34.45 -38.74 19.17
N SER A 530 33.28 -38.14 19.36
CA SER A 530 32.68 -37.21 18.38
C SER A 530 32.01 -36.02 19.04
N ILE A 531 31.99 -34.90 18.32
CA ILE A 531 31.24 -33.70 18.72
C ILE A 531 29.94 -33.67 17.90
N GLY A 532 28.80 -33.57 18.58
CA GLY A 532 27.47 -33.49 17.95
C GLY A 532 26.76 -32.18 18.28
N LEU A 533 26.13 -31.55 17.28
CA LEU A 533 25.33 -30.33 17.47
C LEU A 533 23.91 -30.53 16.92
N GLY A 534 23.02 -31.04 17.78
CA GLY A 534 21.61 -31.28 17.45
C GLY A 534 21.45 -31.98 16.09
N ASN A 535 20.66 -31.38 15.20
CA ASN A 535 20.34 -31.96 13.89
C ASN A 535 21.46 -31.83 12.84
N ARG A 536 22.61 -31.21 13.18
CA ARG A 536 23.72 -31.01 12.23
C ARG A 536 24.60 -32.24 12.04
N GLY A 537 24.40 -33.29 12.85
CA GLY A 537 25.15 -34.55 12.78
C GLY A 537 26.46 -34.52 13.58
N GLN A 538 27.21 -35.62 13.53
CA GLN A 538 28.44 -35.83 14.31
C GLN A 538 29.69 -35.56 13.47
N ARG A 539 30.72 -34.99 14.12
CA ARG A 539 32.07 -34.83 13.56
C ARG A 539 33.10 -35.45 14.47
N VAL A 540 34.11 -36.07 13.88
CA VAL A 540 35.17 -36.81 14.57
C VAL A 540 36.48 -36.02 14.44
N PRO A 541 37.14 -35.68 15.56
CA PRO A 541 38.45 -35.03 15.53
C PRO A 541 39.49 -35.87 14.79
N ASP A 542 40.21 -35.26 13.85
CA ASP A 542 41.20 -35.86 12.97
C ASP A 542 42.39 -36.49 13.71
N TRP A 543 42.77 -35.93 14.86
CA TRP A 543 43.87 -36.44 15.68
C TRP A 543 43.63 -37.87 16.18
N GLN A 544 42.38 -38.38 16.15
CA GLN A 544 42.07 -39.79 16.41
C GLN A 544 42.52 -40.76 15.31
N LEU A 545 42.99 -40.25 14.16
CA LEU A 545 43.70 -41.06 13.17
C LEU A 545 45.11 -41.45 13.65
N VAL A 546 45.67 -40.72 14.62
CA VAL A 546 46.96 -41.03 15.23
C VAL A 546 46.77 -42.10 16.31
N PRO A 547 47.36 -43.32 16.17
CA PRO A 547 47.08 -44.44 17.07
C PRO A 547 47.32 -44.14 18.55
N LEU A 548 48.34 -43.34 18.86
CA LEU A 548 48.68 -42.97 20.24
C LEU A 548 47.61 -42.05 20.86
N LYS A 549 47.16 -41.02 20.12
CA LYS A 549 46.13 -40.10 20.58
C LYS A 549 44.76 -40.79 20.65
N HIS A 550 44.48 -41.68 19.71
CA HIS A 550 43.29 -42.55 19.77
C HIS A 550 43.28 -43.45 21.01
N LYS A 551 44.42 -44.08 21.34
CA LYS A 551 44.57 -44.90 22.55
C LYS A 551 44.35 -44.08 23.82
N LEU A 552 44.88 -42.86 23.89
CA LEU A 552 44.63 -41.93 25.00
C LEU A 552 43.13 -41.66 25.18
N THR A 553 42.43 -41.37 24.08
CA THR A 553 40.99 -41.10 24.10
C THR A 553 40.18 -42.32 24.51
N GLN A 554 40.53 -43.51 24.04
CA GLN A 554 39.86 -44.75 24.46
C GLN A 554 40.05 -45.01 25.96
N VAL A 555 41.25 -44.78 26.49
CA VAL A 555 41.51 -44.93 27.94
C VAL A 555 40.65 -43.94 28.72
N LEU A 556 40.58 -42.68 28.29
CA LEU A 556 39.75 -41.67 28.95
C LEU A 556 38.24 -42.00 28.85
N MET A 557 37.74 -42.36 27.67
CA MET A 557 36.33 -42.73 27.45
C MET A 557 35.92 -43.95 28.28
N ASN A 558 36.81 -44.93 28.44
CA ASN A 558 36.55 -46.13 29.26
C ASN A 558 36.54 -45.83 30.76
N GLN A 559 37.31 -44.85 31.23
CA GLN A 559 37.36 -44.44 32.63
C GLN A 559 36.22 -43.47 32.99
N CYS A 560 35.73 -42.69 32.02
CA CYS A 560 34.65 -41.72 32.18
C CYS A 560 33.36 -42.19 31.48
N GLN A 561 32.86 -43.38 31.84
CA GLN A 561 31.61 -43.91 31.27
C GLN A 561 30.43 -43.00 31.65
N GLY A 562 29.75 -42.43 30.64
CA GLY A 562 28.60 -41.53 30.82
C GLY A 562 28.91 -40.04 30.77
N ALA A 563 30.18 -39.63 30.62
CA ALA A 563 30.54 -38.23 30.43
C ALA A 563 30.10 -37.70 29.05
N ASP A 564 29.73 -36.41 28.97
CA ASP A 564 29.36 -35.78 27.71
C ASP A 564 30.57 -35.70 26.77
N SER A 565 30.34 -35.94 25.48
CA SER A 565 31.44 -36.00 24.50
C SER A 565 32.15 -34.65 24.34
N TRP A 566 31.47 -33.53 24.61
CA TRP A 566 32.10 -32.21 24.61
C TRP A 566 33.04 -32.01 25.81
N ASP A 567 32.68 -32.53 26.98
CA ASP A 567 33.53 -32.46 28.17
C ASP A 567 34.80 -33.28 27.99
N LEU A 568 34.66 -34.51 27.48
CA LEU A 568 35.80 -35.37 27.14
C LEU A 568 36.71 -34.72 26.09
N PHE A 569 36.12 -34.08 25.08
CA PHE A 569 36.89 -33.33 24.09
C PHE A 569 37.67 -32.18 24.75
N ARG A 570 37.02 -31.39 25.62
CA ARG A 570 37.67 -30.28 26.33
C ARG A 570 38.78 -30.77 27.25
N MET A 571 38.62 -31.88 27.96
CA MET A 571 39.68 -32.45 28.81
C MET A 571 40.91 -32.85 28.02
N LEU A 572 40.73 -33.29 26.77
CA LEU A 572 41.84 -33.70 25.91
C LEU A 572 42.53 -32.51 25.23
N THR A 573 41.79 -31.45 24.90
CA THR A 573 42.30 -30.32 24.09
C THR A 573 42.64 -29.07 24.90
N ARG A 574 42.16 -28.93 26.14
CA ARG A 574 42.49 -27.75 26.96
C ARG A 574 43.89 -27.88 27.54
N PRO A 575 44.69 -26.79 27.52
CA PRO A 575 45.92 -26.69 28.28
C PRO A 575 45.71 -27.01 29.76
N HIS A 576 46.60 -27.81 30.33
CA HIS A 576 46.59 -28.14 31.75
C HIS A 576 47.91 -27.70 32.40
N THR A 577 47.83 -27.04 33.56
CA THR A 577 48.99 -26.49 34.27
C THR A 577 50.03 -27.57 34.58
N ASP A 578 49.56 -28.73 35.05
CA ASP A 578 50.43 -29.87 35.40
C ASP A 578 51.04 -30.58 34.18
N LEU A 579 50.61 -30.21 32.96
CA LEU A 579 51.21 -30.64 31.69
C LEU A 579 52.07 -29.54 31.04
N GLY A 580 52.39 -28.48 31.81
CA GLY A 580 53.16 -27.33 31.35
C GLY A 580 52.36 -26.45 30.38
N ASP A 581 51.09 -26.21 30.68
CA ASP A 581 50.14 -25.43 29.87
C ASP A 581 49.97 -25.93 28.43
N ARG A 582 50.05 -27.26 28.26
CA ARG A 582 49.83 -27.93 26.98
C ARG A 582 48.67 -28.92 27.06
N ALA A 583 48.04 -29.18 25.92
CA ALA A 583 46.93 -30.12 25.83
C ALA A 583 47.41 -31.57 25.95
N ALA A 584 46.58 -32.44 26.54
CA ALA A 584 46.90 -33.85 26.74
C ALA A 584 47.21 -34.58 25.41
N ILE A 585 46.50 -34.22 24.34
CA ILE A 585 46.73 -34.78 23.01
C ILE A 585 48.09 -34.42 22.41
N ASP A 586 48.78 -33.41 22.92
CA ASP A 586 50.06 -32.93 22.37
C ASP A 586 51.28 -33.39 23.17
N VAL A 587 51.08 -33.81 24.42
CA VAL A 587 52.15 -34.26 25.33
C VAL A 587 52.20 -35.79 25.48
N VAL A 588 51.22 -36.50 24.91
CA VAL A 588 51.13 -37.96 25.03
C VAL A 588 52.28 -38.70 24.33
N THR A 589 52.88 -39.63 25.08
CA THR A 589 53.92 -40.58 24.66
C THR A 589 53.48 -42.01 24.99
N PRO A 590 54.09 -43.05 24.39
CA PRO A 590 53.71 -44.43 24.67
C PRO A 590 53.81 -44.86 26.14
N THR A 591 54.68 -44.21 26.93
CA THR A 591 54.96 -44.55 28.33
C THR A 591 54.14 -43.74 29.34
N ASN A 592 53.53 -42.62 28.94
CA ASN A 592 52.86 -41.70 29.87
C ASN A 592 51.33 -41.65 29.73
N VAL A 593 50.72 -42.46 28.87
CA VAL A 593 49.26 -42.43 28.59
C VAL A 593 48.42 -42.49 29.87
N VAL A 594 48.69 -43.43 30.77
CA VAL A 594 47.92 -43.60 32.02
C VAL A 594 48.17 -42.46 33.00
N ALA A 595 49.40 -41.93 33.04
CA ALA A 595 49.76 -40.80 33.88
C ALA A 595 49.02 -39.53 33.42
N ILE A 596 49.00 -39.23 32.11
CA ILE A 596 48.28 -38.08 31.56
C ILE A 596 46.79 -38.15 31.85
N VAL A 597 46.16 -39.32 31.67
CA VAL A 597 44.73 -39.49 31.97
C VAL A 597 44.44 -39.21 33.45
N ARG A 598 45.29 -39.71 34.36
CA ARG A 598 45.16 -39.43 35.80
C ARG A 598 45.31 -37.94 36.09
N THR A 599 46.27 -37.26 35.45
CA THR A 599 46.49 -35.82 35.61
C THR A 599 45.28 -35.00 35.17
N ILE A 600 44.71 -35.26 33.99
CA ILE A 600 43.56 -34.47 33.48
C ILE A 600 42.24 -34.79 34.16
N MET A 601 42.10 -35.96 34.80
CA MET A 601 40.91 -36.33 35.57
C MET A 601 40.92 -35.79 37.01
N GLY A 602 42.10 -35.49 37.56
CA GLY A 602 42.31 -35.12 38.96
C GLY A 602 42.04 -36.27 39.95
N ASP A 603 42.70 -36.27 41.12
CA ASP A 603 42.59 -37.36 42.11
C ASP A 603 41.18 -37.52 42.74
N GLN A 604 40.28 -36.54 42.59
CA GLN A 604 38.93 -36.58 43.20
C GLN A 604 37.86 -37.36 42.41
N SER A 605 38.16 -37.83 41.19
CA SER A 605 37.17 -38.57 40.39
C SER A 605 37.24 -40.10 40.56
N PHE A 606 38.26 -40.63 41.26
CA PHE A 606 38.33 -42.05 41.64
C PHE A 606 37.50 -42.40 42.89
N GLU A 607 37.15 -41.45 43.77
CA GLU A 607 36.29 -41.69 44.94
C GLU A 607 34.78 -41.63 44.64
N LYS A 608 34.37 -40.90 43.59
CA LYS A 608 32.95 -40.73 43.23
C LYS A 608 32.30 -41.97 42.58
N VAL A 609 33.12 -42.89 42.07
CA VAL A 609 32.64 -44.20 41.56
C VAL A 609 32.43 -45.21 42.70
N ARG A 610 33.05 -45.00 43.86
CA ARG A 610 32.83 -45.84 45.07
C ARG A 610 31.63 -45.41 45.90
N THR A 611 31.27 -44.13 45.87
CA THR A 611 30.17 -43.56 46.69
C THR A 611 28.78 -43.69 46.05
N LEU A 612 28.68 -44.06 44.78
CA LEU A 612 27.39 -44.32 44.10
C LEU A 612 26.92 -45.79 44.18
N GLN A 613 27.70 -46.69 44.80
CA GLN A 613 27.31 -48.08 45.09
C GLN A 613 27.02 -48.34 46.58
N SER A 614 27.07 -47.32 47.45
CA SER A 614 26.89 -47.47 48.90
C SER A 614 25.83 -46.53 49.51
N SER A 615 24.99 -45.89 48.69
CA SER A 615 23.85 -45.09 49.15
C SER A 615 22.51 -45.67 48.70
N GLU A 616 22.37 -47.00 48.78
CA GLU A 616 21.09 -47.61 49.08
C GLU A 616 20.98 -47.78 50.60
N SER A 617 19.80 -47.43 51.12
CA SER A 617 19.32 -47.53 52.50
C SER A 617 19.42 -46.27 53.38
N VAL A 618 18.25 -45.96 53.95
CA VAL A 618 17.92 -45.08 55.08
C VAL A 618 17.45 -43.66 54.72
N GLY A 619 16.12 -43.47 54.75
CA GLY A 619 15.50 -42.15 54.97
C GLY A 619 14.07 -41.93 54.46
N GLU A 620 13.06 -42.56 55.09
CA GLU A 620 11.68 -42.05 55.21
C GLU A 620 11.40 -41.87 56.73
N PRO A 621 10.36 -41.14 57.23
CA PRO A 621 9.16 -40.62 56.55
C PRO A 621 8.66 -39.21 56.99
N ALA A 622 7.47 -38.83 56.49
CA ALA A 622 6.50 -37.82 56.98
C ALA A 622 6.77 -36.32 56.65
N GLN A 623 5.81 -35.47 56.27
CA GLN A 623 4.36 -35.46 56.52
C GLN A 623 3.63 -34.57 55.49
N GLN A 624 2.39 -34.96 55.17
CA GLN A 624 1.45 -34.30 54.27
C GLN A 624 0.41 -33.42 55.01
N GLN A 625 -0.10 -32.43 54.24
CA GLN A 625 -1.49 -31.93 54.18
C GLN A 625 -2.00 -30.85 55.17
N PRO A 626 -3.11 -30.12 54.88
CA PRO A 626 -3.96 -30.13 53.67
C PRO A 626 -4.45 -28.73 53.18
N LEU A 627 -5.11 -28.71 52.01
CA LEU A 627 -6.17 -27.76 51.66
C LEU A 627 -7.25 -28.49 50.82
N HIS A 628 -8.35 -28.86 51.49
CA HIS A 628 -9.68 -29.10 50.93
C HIS A 628 -10.41 -27.73 50.93
N GLN A 629 -11.36 -27.39 50.05
CA GLN A 629 -12.73 -27.91 49.91
C GLN A 629 -13.40 -26.97 48.84
N ILE A 630 -14.29 -27.33 47.88
CA ILE A 630 -15.71 -27.74 47.93
C ILE A 630 -16.16 -27.92 46.43
N SER A 631 -16.58 -29.13 46.01
CA SER A 631 -17.97 -29.60 45.69
C SER A 631 -18.53 -29.08 44.35
N ASP A 632 -18.61 -29.94 43.32
CA ASP A 632 -19.80 -30.74 42.86
C ASP A 632 -20.56 -29.98 41.75
N GLN A 633 -21.15 -30.56 40.70
CA GLN A 633 -21.72 -31.89 40.50
C GLN A 633 -21.92 -32.19 38.99
N GLU A 634 -21.81 -33.48 38.62
CA GLU A 634 -22.52 -34.34 37.63
C GLU A 634 -23.47 -33.70 36.57
N ALA A 635 -23.68 -34.21 35.35
CA ALA A 635 -23.72 -35.60 34.86
C ALA A 635 -23.69 -35.68 33.31
N ARG A 636 -23.26 -36.86 32.82
CA ARG A 636 -23.71 -37.68 31.66
C ARG A 636 -24.68 -37.01 30.66
N GLU A 637 -24.46 -37.03 29.34
CA GLU A 637 -24.67 -38.18 28.45
C GLU A 637 -23.99 -37.99 27.06
N ARG A 638 -23.52 -39.10 26.47
CA ARG A 638 -23.25 -39.31 25.02
C ARG A 638 -24.34 -40.30 24.52
N PRO A 639 -24.47 -40.67 23.22
CA PRO A 639 -24.00 -40.11 21.94
C PRO A 639 -25.06 -40.17 20.79
N SER A 640 -24.77 -39.60 19.61
CA SER A 640 -25.13 -40.07 18.24
C SER A 640 -24.79 -38.96 17.22
N SER A 641 -23.72 -39.05 16.42
CA SER A 641 -23.60 -39.68 15.06
C SER A 641 -24.51 -39.05 13.98
N PRO A 642 -24.20 -39.13 12.67
CA PRO A 642 -23.34 -38.21 11.93
C PRO A 642 -23.98 -37.67 10.63
N SER A 643 -23.21 -36.89 9.85
CA SER A 643 -23.33 -36.69 8.39
C SER A 643 -24.48 -35.84 7.84
N LEU A 644 -24.13 -34.67 7.29
CA LEU A 644 -24.21 -34.35 5.84
C LEU A 644 -23.39 -33.08 5.52
#